data_AF-A0A5N6KIC4-F1
#
_entry.id   AF-A0A5N6KIC4-F1
#
_cell.length_a   1.000
_cell.length_b   1.000
_cell.length_c   1.000
_cell.angle_alpha   90.00
_cell.angle_beta   90.00
_cell.angle_gamma   90.00
#
_symmetry.space_group_name_H-M   'P 1'
#
loop_
_entity.id
_entity.type
_entity.pdbx_description
1 polymer ?
#
loop_
_entity_poly.entity_id
_entity_poly.type
_entity_poly.pdbx_seq_one_letter_code
_entity_poly.pdbx_strand_id
1 'polypeptide(L)'
;MPYFARSDALPDLAVLGGLKDPRAAAQPSFSQRMSCRDVTEFVSNTAEFSPLEPGYNRAAHKRKSSSKSQVKLDRVLSRSQEIKLPLSKGKLSHPLLDLVPGFIVTGGLSRSPAFDCLPIVSHWAERTDESSSADLAAEVRLSSVWEITNVLGEGATMQCPLGAPSWSLKTHGSSPVDPESSKFSQKYFAETKTLVTSVALARRFDTPQTAGVLTAAADISWKRNARVADAVDCAIGMLSDAAELLTARNKLAATGIAESPAFAKIHEVDMPTWCTARKPLPPKLSGVALSTDSFTLDVLAREDCDGPLLNTSVFSMAVGYNRGVYGGSISGLWAIMDSAFVLDYSIGKDSPELAERLASSFAEVAAAAEASTSAGPHITDVRIVKGCNFACLRQKAIIEDAAPVRSRSCVVVWNDLARLARYKLADAVFCHVYYDAGGGEQMAAIAGLGCVAHDWIDMGADLACGEISNIIPSLAGGSLEEEPLAEVYSRFVGALIWYRDNDPYNPAALPIALLGRTDLDAVSSGIAATIPEVRPSLEHFRACGTKIERSERPLVNAEARLQSILSSKPLPETQAVIDLLVCPVLAYVRGADCLPFESDYVGAILAAETAYPQPQKILELWDLAIVMWECGAMWAAGVAGLCYTHTGNFNCDRARNDLSEATWT
;
A
#
# COMPACT_ATOMS: atom_id res chain seq x y z
N MET A 1 1.81 14.45 25.92
CA MET A 1 0.44 15.01 26.05
C MET A 1 -0.53 13.92 25.64
N PRO A 2 -1.70 13.78 26.29
CA PRO A 2 -2.65 12.72 25.97
C PRO A 2 -3.14 12.87 24.52
N TYR A 3 -3.49 11.74 23.89
CA TYR A 3 -4.44 11.73 22.79
C TYR A 3 -5.74 12.37 23.29
N PHE A 4 -5.90 13.68 23.12
CA PHE A 4 -7.09 14.40 23.57
C PHE A 4 -8.19 14.24 22.52
N ALA A 5 -8.79 13.06 22.52
CA ALA A 5 -10.20 12.88 22.16
C ALA A 5 -11.04 13.00 23.46
N ARG A 6 -10.76 14.04 24.27
CA ARG A 6 -11.72 14.55 25.24
C ARG A 6 -12.01 15.98 24.81
N SER A 7 -13.24 16.22 24.38
CA SER A 7 -13.71 17.48 23.82
C SER A 7 -13.37 18.71 24.69
N ASP A 8 -13.24 18.49 25.99
CA ASP A 8 -12.93 19.48 27.03
C ASP A 8 -11.59 20.22 26.85
N ALA A 9 -10.65 19.66 26.07
CA ALA A 9 -9.34 20.29 25.80
C ALA A 9 -9.07 20.53 24.30
N LEU A 10 -10.04 20.24 23.44
CA LEU A 10 -9.96 20.61 22.04
C LEU A 10 -10.22 22.13 21.91
N PRO A 11 -9.52 22.85 21.01
CA PRO A 11 -9.82 24.27 20.76
C PRO A 11 -11.29 24.43 20.36
N ASP A 12 -11.95 25.53 20.74
CA ASP A 12 -13.37 25.79 20.45
C ASP A 12 -13.75 25.55 18.97
N LEU A 13 -12.81 25.78 18.05
CA LEU A 13 -12.95 25.52 16.61
C LEU A 13 -13.06 24.04 16.23
N ALA A 14 -12.41 23.14 16.96
CA ALA A 14 -12.54 21.70 16.81
C ALA A 14 -13.82 21.15 17.50
N VAL A 15 -14.28 21.83 18.56
CA VAL A 15 -15.51 21.49 19.31
C VAL A 15 -16.78 21.93 18.58
N LEU A 16 -16.75 23.02 17.81
CA LEU A 16 -17.94 23.62 17.17
C LEU A 16 -18.26 23.12 15.74
N GLY A 17 -17.74 21.95 15.32
CA GLY A 17 -18.27 21.26 14.15
C GLY A 17 -17.87 21.83 12.78
N GLY A 18 -16.60 22.20 12.62
CA GLY A 18 -16.06 22.57 11.31
C GLY A 18 -14.58 22.30 11.19
N LEU A 19 -14.19 21.17 10.59
CA LEU A 19 -12.80 20.80 10.26
C LEU A 19 -12.21 21.67 9.13
N LYS A 20 -12.25 23.00 9.27
CA LYS A 20 -11.16 23.82 8.73
C LYS A 20 -10.08 23.75 9.80
N ASP A 21 -9.20 22.76 9.70
CA ASP A 21 -7.94 22.85 10.42
C ASP A 21 -7.00 23.77 9.62
N PRO A 22 -6.78 25.04 10.02
CA PRO A 22 -5.85 25.92 9.31
C PRO A 22 -4.42 25.35 9.30
N ARG A 23 -4.11 24.40 10.19
CA ARG A 23 -2.83 23.68 10.21
C ARG A 23 -2.73 22.60 9.13
N ALA A 24 -3.81 22.19 8.47
CA ALA A 24 -3.76 21.25 7.34
C ALA A 24 -2.81 21.75 6.24
N ALA A 25 -2.87 23.04 5.92
CA ALA A 25 -1.94 23.69 5.01
C ALA A 25 -0.53 23.85 5.60
N ALA A 26 -0.33 23.67 6.90
CA ALA A 26 0.95 23.74 7.59
C ALA A 26 1.50 22.35 7.98
N GLN A 27 0.82 21.25 7.63
CA GLN A 27 1.28 19.89 7.95
C GLN A 27 2.64 19.59 7.31
N PRO A 28 3.45 18.71 7.93
CA PRO A 28 4.59 18.06 7.31
C PRO A 28 4.15 17.49 5.98
N SER A 29 4.61 18.15 4.93
CA SER A 29 4.60 17.62 3.59
C SER A 29 6.05 17.64 3.14
N PHE A 30 6.48 16.58 2.48
CA PHE A 30 7.77 16.58 1.83
C PHE A 30 7.84 17.75 0.85
N SER A 31 8.69 18.72 1.16
CA SER A 31 8.79 19.99 0.42
C SER A 31 9.76 19.91 -0.76
N GLN A 32 10.62 18.89 -0.75
CA GLN A 32 11.62 18.55 -1.76
C GLN A 32 11.86 17.04 -1.72
N ARG A 33 12.62 16.51 -2.71
CA ARG A 33 13.13 15.14 -2.67
C ARG A 33 13.71 14.85 -1.29
N MET A 34 13.15 13.89 -0.56
CA MET A 34 13.78 13.38 0.67
C MET A 34 15.24 13.08 0.36
N SER A 35 16.15 13.76 1.05
CA SER A 35 17.58 13.55 0.84
C SER A 35 17.91 12.12 1.25
N CYS A 36 18.24 11.29 0.25
CA CYS A 36 18.90 10.03 0.54
C CYS A 36 20.21 10.38 1.27
N ARG A 37 20.44 9.79 2.45
CA ARG A 37 21.77 9.85 3.09
C ARG A 37 22.88 9.31 2.15
N ASP A 38 22.48 8.54 1.14
CA ASP A 38 23.29 8.04 0.03
C ASP A 38 23.04 8.74 -1.31
N VAL A 39 22.43 9.93 -1.42
CA VAL A 39 22.40 10.65 -2.73
C VAL A 39 23.83 10.85 -3.26
N THR A 40 24.78 11.04 -2.35
CA THR A 40 26.21 11.12 -2.66
C THR A 40 26.83 9.78 -3.06
N GLU A 41 26.15 8.63 -2.92
CA GLU A 41 26.57 7.38 -3.57
C GLU A 41 25.72 7.06 -4.80
N PHE A 42 24.40 7.32 -4.76
CA PHE A 42 23.47 7.07 -5.85
C PHE A 42 23.76 7.92 -7.10
N VAL A 43 24.18 9.17 -6.91
CA VAL A 43 24.54 10.10 -8.00
C VAL A 43 26.07 10.15 -8.21
N SER A 44 26.88 9.79 -7.20
CA SER A 44 28.35 9.89 -7.28
C SER A 44 29.11 8.57 -7.47
N ASN A 45 28.45 7.40 -7.53
CA ASN A 45 29.06 6.14 -8.00
C ASN A 45 29.27 6.09 -9.52
N THR A 46 29.56 7.25 -10.12
CA THR A 46 30.38 7.30 -11.33
C THR A 46 31.87 7.09 -11.03
N ALA A 47 32.27 7.02 -9.75
CA ALA A 47 33.62 6.68 -9.32
C ALA A 47 33.77 5.17 -9.04
N GLU A 48 34.57 4.49 -9.88
CA GLU A 48 34.94 3.09 -9.77
C GLU A 48 35.58 2.77 -8.39
N PHE A 49 34.83 2.18 -7.45
CA PHE A 49 35.39 1.57 -6.25
C PHE A 49 35.19 0.05 -6.26
N SER A 50 36.27 -0.69 -6.03
CA SER A 50 36.27 -2.13 -5.83
C SER A 50 36.19 -2.42 -4.32
N PRO A 51 35.29 -3.31 -3.84
CA PRO A 51 35.00 -3.44 -2.41
C PRO A 51 36.01 -4.34 -1.65
N LEU A 52 37.22 -4.55 -2.17
CA LEU A 52 38.19 -5.48 -1.59
C LEU A 52 39.62 -4.92 -1.59
N GLU A 53 39.89 -3.79 -0.95
CA GLU A 53 41.20 -3.53 -0.31
C GLU A 53 41.08 -2.52 0.85
N PRO A 54 41.59 -2.84 2.06
CA PRO A 54 41.78 -1.86 3.11
C PRO A 54 43.10 -1.11 2.83
N GLY A 55 43.02 0.05 2.19
CA GLY A 55 44.20 0.91 2.05
C GLY A 55 44.08 1.97 0.97
N TYR A 56 44.20 3.23 1.39
CA TYR A 56 44.44 4.38 0.52
C TYR A 56 45.64 4.13 -0.40
N ASN A 57 45.41 3.99 -1.71
CA ASN A 57 46.36 4.40 -2.75
C ASN A 57 45.66 4.62 -4.09
N ARG A 58 45.82 5.83 -4.65
CA ARG A 58 45.39 6.19 -6.01
C ARG A 58 46.16 5.32 -7.02
N ALA A 59 45.50 4.31 -7.58
CA ALA A 59 46.01 3.59 -8.75
C ALA A 59 45.13 3.91 -9.96
N ALA A 60 45.71 4.61 -10.93
CA ALA A 60 45.11 4.86 -12.22
C ALA A 60 45.20 3.61 -13.10
N HIS A 61 44.08 2.96 -13.47
CA HIS A 61 44.10 1.97 -14.56
C HIS A 61 42.79 1.82 -15.37
N LYS A 62 42.91 2.24 -16.64
CA LYS A 62 42.38 1.67 -17.90
C LYS A 62 40.96 1.05 -17.90
N ARG A 63 40.02 1.86 -18.38
CA ARG A 63 38.79 1.48 -19.11
C ARG A 63 38.98 0.20 -19.93
N LYS A 64 38.35 -0.90 -19.52
CA LYS A 64 37.89 -1.95 -20.44
C LYS A 64 36.39 -1.77 -20.66
N SER A 65 36.05 -0.97 -21.67
CA SER A 65 34.70 -0.92 -22.22
C SER A 65 34.34 -2.30 -22.82
N SER A 66 33.38 -3.01 -22.25
CA SER A 66 32.68 -4.05 -23.02
C SER A 66 31.77 -3.34 -24.02
N SER A 67 32.33 -2.98 -25.20
CA SER A 67 31.69 -2.18 -26.24
C SER A 67 30.31 -2.70 -26.67
N LYS A 68 30.04 -4.00 -26.50
CA LYS A 68 28.75 -4.62 -26.85
C LYS A 68 27.58 -4.18 -25.96
N SER A 69 27.79 -3.99 -24.66
CA SER A 69 26.71 -3.59 -23.73
C SER A 69 26.34 -2.12 -23.90
N GLN A 70 27.35 -1.25 -24.09
CA GLN A 70 27.13 0.18 -24.37
C GLN A 70 26.43 0.38 -25.72
N VAL A 71 26.88 -0.31 -26.77
CA VAL A 71 26.22 -0.24 -28.09
C VAL A 71 24.77 -0.74 -28.04
N LYS A 72 24.47 -1.76 -27.22
CA LYS A 72 23.11 -2.25 -27.01
C LYS A 72 22.24 -1.24 -26.26
N LEU A 73 22.79 -0.60 -25.23
CA LEU A 73 22.16 0.47 -24.47
C LEU A 73 21.84 1.68 -25.36
N ASP A 74 22.84 2.17 -26.11
CA ASP A 74 22.69 3.31 -27.01
C ASP A 74 21.63 3.04 -28.10
N ARG A 75 21.55 1.80 -28.59
CA ARG A 75 20.52 1.36 -29.55
C ARG A 75 19.11 1.28 -28.94
N VAL A 76 19.00 0.96 -27.66
CA VAL A 76 17.71 0.99 -26.94
C VAL A 76 17.28 2.43 -26.72
N LEU A 77 18.21 3.30 -26.28
CA LEU A 77 17.95 4.72 -26.10
C LEU A 77 17.55 5.40 -27.42
N SER A 78 18.21 5.08 -28.54
CA SER A 78 17.83 5.61 -29.86
C SER A 78 16.44 5.15 -30.31
N ARG A 79 16.07 3.88 -30.08
CA ARG A 79 14.71 3.39 -30.39
C ARG A 79 13.65 4.03 -29.50
N SER A 80 13.95 4.37 -28.25
CA SER A 80 13.01 5.12 -27.41
C SER A 80 12.72 6.53 -27.95
N GLN A 81 13.67 7.12 -28.70
CA GLN A 81 13.49 8.43 -29.34
C GLN A 81 12.62 8.33 -30.62
N GLU A 82 12.67 7.21 -31.34
CA GLU A 82 11.85 6.95 -32.54
C GLU A 82 10.35 6.82 -32.22
N ILE A 83 9.99 6.53 -30.96
CA ILE A 83 8.59 6.31 -30.54
C ILE A 83 8.02 7.51 -29.75
N LYS A 84 8.68 8.66 -29.84
CA LYS A 84 8.10 9.95 -29.45
C LYS A 84 7.09 10.37 -30.52
N LEU A 85 5.80 10.06 -30.32
CA LEU A 85 4.75 10.74 -31.08
C LEU A 85 4.80 12.24 -30.77
N PRO A 86 4.53 13.13 -31.75
CA PRO A 86 4.50 14.56 -31.50
C PRO A 86 3.44 14.86 -30.44
N LEU A 87 3.78 15.71 -29.47
CA LEU A 87 2.83 16.37 -28.58
C LEU A 87 1.79 17.10 -29.44
N SER A 88 0.68 16.43 -29.72
CA SER A 88 -0.46 17.11 -30.34
C SER A 88 -0.96 18.11 -29.30
N LYS A 89 -1.02 19.38 -29.70
CA LYS A 89 -1.76 20.43 -28.99
C LYS A 89 -3.25 20.06 -29.03
N GLY A 90 -3.66 19.15 -28.15
CA GLY A 90 -5.06 18.83 -27.89
C GLY A 90 -5.66 19.89 -26.98
N LYS A 91 -6.66 20.61 -27.47
CA LYS A 91 -7.52 21.47 -26.66
C LYS A 91 -8.46 20.60 -25.79
N LEU A 92 -8.71 21.08 -24.56
CA LEU A 92 -9.86 20.84 -23.66
C LEU A 92 -9.85 19.59 -22.75
N SER A 93 -9.84 19.86 -21.43
CA SER A 93 -10.36 19.07 -20.28
C SER A 93 -10.14 17.55 -20.27
N HIS A 94 -8.90 17.08 -20.21
CA HIS A 94 -8.64 15.68 -19.83
C HIS A 94 -8.67 15.54 -18.29
N PRO A 95 -9.49 14.63 -17.70
CA PRO A 95 -9.68 14.55 -16.24
C PRO A 95 -8.42 14.25 -15.42
N LEU A 96 -7.37 13.73 -16.05
CA LEU A 96 -6.11 13.32 -15.40
C LEU A 96 -4.94 14.28 -15.67
N LEU A 97 -5.19 15.45 -16.29
CA LEU A 97 -4.11 16.29 -16.83
C LEU A 97 -3.18 16.87 -15.74
N ASP A 98 -3.72 17.14 -14.57
CA ASP A 98 -3.00 17.65 -13.39
C ASP A 98 -2.06 16.59 -12.78
N LEU A 99 -2.47 15.31 -12.78
CA LEU A 99 -1.69 14.21 -12.21
C LEU A 99 -0.79 13.51 -13.24
N VAL A 100 -1.11 13.57 -14.53
CA VAL A 100 -0.34 12.91 -15.60
C VAL A 100 -0.12 13.84 -16.80
N PRO A 101 0.61 14.96 -16.63
CA PRO A 101 0.79 15.93 -17.71
C PRO A 101 1.66 15.39 -18.87
N GLY A 102 1.24 15.66 -20.11
CA GLY A 102 2.10 15.65 -21.30
C GLY A 102 2.60 14.31 -21.83
N PHE A 103 1.95 13.17 -21.57
CA PHE A 103 2.54 11.86 -21.87
C PHE A 103 1.83 11.01 -22.93
N ILE A 104 2.60 10.53 -23.93
CA ILE A 104 2.83 9.11 -24.29
C ILE A 104 4.21 9.00 -24.99
N VAL A 105 5.18 8.33 -24.36
CA VAL A 105 6.37 7.78 -25.06
C VAL A 105 6.43 6.31 -24.69
N THR A 106 6.38 5.42 -25.68
CA THR A 106 6.39 3.97 -25.41
C THR A 106 7.81 3.51 -25.07
N GLY A 107 7.97 2.76 -23.99
CA GLY A 107 9.14 1.92 -23.72
C GLY A 107 10.51 2.61 -23.58
N GLY A 108 10.97 2.77 -22.33
CA GLY A 108 12.37 2.98 -21.99
C GLY A 108 12.91 1.81 -21.15
N LEU A 109 14.14 1.91 -20.65
CA LEU A 109 14.67 0.96 -19.66
C LEU A 109 13.89 1.11 -18.35
N SER A 110 13.09 0.12 -17.97
CA SER A 110 12.49 0.02 -16.66
C SER A 110 13.41 -0.80 -15.77
N ARG A 111 14.07 -0.16 -14.80
CA ARG A 111 14.74 -0.92 -13.74
C ARG A 111 13.65 -1.64 -12.96
N SER A 112 13.65 -2.98 -12.99
CA SER A 112 12.92 -3.69 -11.93
C SER A 112 13.65 -3.37 -10.64
N PRO A 113 12.95 -3.03 -9.56
CA PRO A 113 13.62 -2.47 -8.41
C PRO A 113 14.64 -3.48 -7.88
N ALA A 114 15.91 -3.16 -8.02
CA ALA A 114 16.91 -3.56 -7.04
C ALA A 114 16.71 -2.56 -5.91
N PHE A 115 15.90 -2.91 -4.92
CA PHE A 115 15.71 -2.11 -3.72
C PHE A 115 17.08 -1.89 -3.08
N ASP A 116 17.38 -0.65 -2.68
CA ASP A 116 18.72 -0.31 -2.21
C ASP A 116 19.15 -1.25 -1.07
N CYS A 117 20.35 -1.82 -1.19
CA CYS A 117 20.94 -2.70 -0.18
C CYS A 117 20.17 -4.00 0.12
N LEU A 118 19.15 -4.37 -0.65
CA LEU A 118 18.49 -5.67 -0.52
C LEU A 118 19.22 -6.76 -1.31
N PRO A 119 19.14 -8.03 -0.86
CA PRO A 119 19.76 -9.15 -1.56
C PRO A 119 19.02 -9.53 -2.87
N ILE A 120 17.85 -8.95 -3.12
CA ILE A 120 17.04 -9.23 -4.33
C ILE A 120 17.47 -8.30 -5.46
N VAL A 121 17.70 -8.91 -6.63
CA VAL A 121 18.25 -8.25 -7.80
C VAL A 121 17.13 -7.65 -8.68
N SER A 122 15.96 -8.29 -8.73
CA SER A 122 14.78 -7.77 -9.45
C SER A 122 13.51 -8.56 -9.12
N HIS A 123 12.52 -7.91 -8.51
CA HIS A 123 11.20 -8.50 -8.22
C HIS A 123 10.42 -8.92 -9.47
N TRP A 124 10.79 -8.41 -10.65
CA TRP A 124 10.21 -8.85 -11.93
C TRP A 124 10.84 -10.14 -12.46
N ALA A 125 12.06 -10.47 -12.04
CA ALA A 125 12.89 -11.55 -12.60
C ALA A 125 12.94 -12.77 -11.69
N GLU A 126 12.78 -12.59 -10.39
CA GLU A 126 12.91 -13.66 -9.39
C GLU A 126 11.55 -14.32 -9.07
N ARG A 127 10.47 -13.86 -9.70
CA ARG A 127 9.07 -14.28 -9.46
C ARG A 127 8.39 -14.71 -10.75
N THR A 128 8.99 -15.70 -11.39
CA THR A 128 8.67 -16.08 -12.76
C THR A 128 7.58 -17.15 -12.75
N ASP A 129 6.68 -17.07 -13.72
CA ASP A 129 5.56 -17.99 -13.94
C ASP A 129 4.33 -17.75 -13.05
N GLU A 130 3.96 -16.48 -12.88
CA GLU A 130 2.68 -16.10 -12.27
C GLU A 130 1.58 -16.00 -13.33
N SER A 131 0.42 -16.56 -12.99
CA SER A 131 -0.80 -16.45 -13.77
C SER A 131 -1.98 -16.10 -12.88
N SER A 132 -3.02 -15.53 -13.46
CA SER A 132 -4.31 -15.33 -12.80
C SER A 132 -5.40 -16.17 -13.44
N SER A 133 -6.50 -16.35 -12.71
CA SER A 133 -7.74 -16.84 -13.30
C SER A 133 -8.17 -16.02 -14.52
N ALA A 134 -8.92 -16.61 -15.43
CA ALA A 134 -9.42 -15.94 -16.63
C ALA A 134 -10.43 -14.84 -16.24
N ASP A 135 -10.38 -13.70 -16.94
CA ASP A 135 -11.39 -12.65 -16.82
C ASP A 135 -12.41 -12.82 -17.95
N LEU A 136 -13.61 -13.31 -17.60
CA LEU A 136 -14.67 -13.58 -18.58
C LEU A 136 -15.22 -12.31 -19.24
N ALA A 137 -14.98 -11.13 -18.66
CA ALA A 137 -15.37 -9.84 -19.23
C ALA A 137 -14.28 -9.23 -20.11
N ALA A 138 -13.10 -9.86 -20.21
CA ALA A 138 -12.01 -9.31 -20.99
C ALA A 138 -12.23 -9.45 -22.50
N GLU A 139 -12.04 -8.33 -23.21
CA GLU A 139 -12.20 -8.27 -24.68
C GLU A 139 -10.88 -7.97 -25.39
N VAL A 140 -9.95 -7.30 -24.70
CA VAL A 140 -8.67 -6.85 -25.25
C VAL A 140 -7.52 -7.46 -24.48
N ARG A 141 -6.57 -8.09 -25.17
CA ARG A 141 -5.31 -8.54 -24.60
C ARG A 141 -4.20 -7.57 -24.98
N LEU A 142 -3.43 -7.12 -24.00
CA LEU A 142 -2.17 -6.43 -24.21
C LEU A 142 -1.03 -7.40 -23.93
N SER A 143 -0.01 -7.40 -24.80
CA SER A 143 1.18 -8.22 -24.67
C SER A 143 2.42 -7.35 -24.72
N SER A 144 3.38 -7.63 -23.84
CA SER A 144 4.68 -6.94 -23.79
C SER A 144 5.81 -7.94 -23.67
N VAL A 145 6.89 -7.69 -24.42
CA VAL A 145 8.12 -8.48 -24.35
C VAL A 145 9.24 -7.57 -23.89
N TRP A 146 9.92 -7.98 -22.83
CA TRP A 146 11.01 -7.26 -22.21
C TRP A 146 12.29 -8.06 -22.29
N GLU A 147 13.44 -7.39 -22.36
CA GLU A 147 14.75 -8.03 -22.34
C GLU A 147 15.62 -7.42 -21.25
N ILE A 148 16.35 -8.24 -20.50
CA ILE A 148 17.31 -7.75 -19.52
C ILE A 148 18.48 -7.04 -20.22
N THR A 149 18.81 -5.86 -19.71
CA THR A 149 19.98 -5.04 -20.06
C THR A 149 20.64 -4.59 -18.75
N ASN A 150 21.95 -4.73 -18.62
CA ASN A 150 22.67 -4.25 -17.44
C ASN A 150 23.05 -2.78 -17.64
N VAL A 151 22.81 -1.95 -16.63
CA VAL A 151 23.18 -0.52 -16.65
C VAL A 151 24.33 -0.30 -15.67
N LEU A 152 25.45 0.22 -16.17
CA LEU A 152 26.65 0.53 -15.37
C LEU A 152 26.46 1.88 -14.64
N GLY A 153 26.87 1.97 -13.37
CA GLY A 153 27.02 3.24 -12.64
C GLY A 153 25.90 3.61 -11.66
N GLU A 154 24.89 2.77 -11.47
CA GLU A 154 23.84 2.99 -10.47
C GLU A 154 23.49 1.67 -9.77
N GLY A 155 23.54 1.67 -8.43
CA GLY A 155 23.15 0.50 -7.62
C GLY A 155 24.03 -0.74 -7.84
N ALA A 156 25.33 -0.57 -8.03
CA ALA A 156 26.26 -1.70 -7.92
C ALA A 156 26.22 -2.22 -6.47
N THR A 157 25.37 -3.21 -6.20
CA THR A 157 25.47 -3.98 -4.95
C THR A 157 26.76 -4.81 -5.01
N MET A 158 27.30 -5.19 -3.84
CA MET A 158 28.48 -6.07 -3.75
C MET A 158 28.33 -7.39 -4.56
N GLN A 159 27.11 -7.75 -4.97
CA GLN A 159 26.77 -8.99 -5.68
C GLN A 159 26.67 -8.83 -7.21
N CYS A 160 26.56 -7.61 -7.76
CA CYS A 160 26.40 -7.36 -9.20
C CYS A 160 27.46 -6.38 -9.74
N PRO A 161 28.72 -6.82 -9.95
CA PRO A 161 29.83 -5.95 -10.38
C PRO A 161 29.69 -5.39 -11.81
N LEU A 162 28.67 -5.84 -12.57
CA LEU A 162 28.34 -5.36 -13.91
C LEU A 162 27.14 -4.37 -13.93
N GLY A 163 26.64 -3.97 -12.76
CA GLY A 163 25.45 -3.13 -12.59
C GLY A 163 24.15 -3.94 -12.43
N ALA A 164 23.11 -3.31 -11.87
CA ALA A 164 21.80 -3.95 -11.67
C ALA A 164 21.10 -4.25 -13.03
N PRO A 165 20.36 -5.36 -13.15
CA PRO A 165 19.60 -5.67 -14.35
C PRO A 165 18.39 -4.74 -14.49
N SER A 166 18.21 -4.21 -15.70
CA SER A 166 17.07 -3.39 -16.10
C SER A 166 16.32 -4.05 -17.26
N TRP A 167 15.01 -3.88 -17.30
CA TRP A 167 14.13 -4.41 -18.32
C TRP A 167 13.90 -3.40 -19.44
N SER A 168 14.29 -3.76 -20.66
CA SER A 168 14.02 -2.97 -21.85
C SER A 168 12.77 -3.49 -22.54
N LEU A 169 11.73 -2.65 -22.66
CA LEU A 169 10.55 -3.00 -23.46
C LEU A 169 10.95 -3.12 -24.95
N LYS A 170 10.71 -4.28 -25.55
CA LYS A 170 11.07 -4.57 -26.96
C LYS A 170 9.88 -4.50 -27.89
N THR A 171 8.77 -5.09 -27.48
CA THR A 171 7.54 -5.09 -28.25
C THR A 171 6.38 -4.91 -27.30
N HIS A 172 5.39 -4.16 -27.76
CA HIS A 172 4.11 -4.00 -27.09
C HIS A 172 3.02 -4.02 -28.16
N GLY A 173 1.91 -4.70 -27.89
CA GLY A 173 0.81 -4.81 -28.85
C GLY A 173 -0.49 -5.23 -28.19
N SER A 174 -1.57 -5.01 -28.93
CA SER A 174 -2.93 -5.39 -28.56
C SER A 174 -3.48 -6.45 -29.51
N SER A 175 -4.21 -7.43 -28.98
CA SER A 175 -4.96 -8.42 -29.75
C SER A 175 -6.32 -8.68 -29.10
N PRO A 176 -7.25 -9.35 -29.78
CA PRO A 176 -8.41 -9.94 -29.11
C PRO A 176 -7.99 -10.93 -28.01
N VAL A 177 -8.89 -11.17 -27.05
CA VAL A 177 -8.73 -12.16 -25.99
C VAL A 177 -9.16 -13.53 -26.49
N ASP A 178 -8.31 -14.54 -26.33
CA ASP A 178 -8.71 -15.92 -26.54
C ASP A 178 -9.58 -16.41 -25.36
N PRO A 179 -10.61 -17.24 -25.61
CA PRO A 179 -11.37 -17.88 -24.55
C PRO A 179 -10.44 -18.56 -23.53
N GLU A 180 -10.80 -18.48 -22.25
CA GLU A 180 -10.07 -19.11 -21.13
C GLU A 180 -8.67 -18.56 -20.86
N SER A 181 -8.24 -17.51 -21.56
CA SER A 181 -6.94 -16.94 -21.29
C SER A 181 -6.87 -16.22 -19.96
N SER A 182 -5.73 -16.39 -19.30
CA SER A 182 -5.43 -15.78 -18.01
C SER A 182 -5.58 -14.26 -18.06
N LYS A 183 -6.19 -13.68 -17.01
CA LYS A 183 -6.27 -12.22 -16.85
C LYS A 183 -4.90 -11.58 -16.87
N PHE A 184 -3.92 -12.17 -16.18
CA PHE A 184 -2.55 -11.72 -16.17
C PHE A 184 -1.63 -12.93 -16.28
N SER A 185 -0.64 -12.87 -17.17
CA SER A 185 0.43 -13.88 -17.18
C SER A 185 1.78 -13.21 -17.30
N GLN A 186 2.76 -13.79 -16.61
CA GLN A 186 4.16 -13.41 -16.70
C GLN A 186 5.03 -14.66 -16.80
N LYS A 187 5.88 -14.70 -17.83
CA LYS A 187 6.81 -15.80 -18.06
C LYS A 187 8.20 -15.29 -18.38
N TYR A 188 9.19 -15.78 -17.66
CA TYR A 188 10.59 -15.48 -17.91
C TYR A 188 11.29 -16.63 -18.63
N PHE A 189 12.14 -16.28 -19.57
CA PHE A 189 12.94 -17.20 -20.35
C PHE A 189 14.42 -16.90 -20.08
N ALA A 190 15.05 -17.74 -19.25
CA ALA A 190 16.43 -17.54 -18.81
C ALA A 190 17.42 -17.60 -19.97
N GLU A 191 17.18 -18.47 -20.96
CA GLU A 191 18.06 -18.68 -22.12
C GLU A 191 18.15 -17.42 -22.98
N THR A 192 17.04 -16.70 -23.12
CA THR A 192 16.93 -15.49 -23.95
C THR A 192 16.90 -14.20 -23.12
N LYS A 193 16.97 -14.31 -21.79
CA LYS A 193 16.82 -13.20 -20.83
C LYS A 193 15.60 -12.32 -21.12
N THR A 194 14.51 -12.97 -21.50
CA THR A 194 13.29 -12.33 -21.98
C THR A 194 12.15 -12.53 -20.99
N LEU A 195 11.38 -11.50 -20.72
CA LEU A 195 10.16 -11.56 -19.92
C LEU A 195 8.98 -11.24 -20.81
N VAL A 196 8.02 -12.14 -20.88
CA VAL A 196 6.77 -11.95 -21.60
C VAL A 196 5.67 -11.72 -20.58
N THR A 197 4.94 -10.63 -20.73
CA THR A 197 3.80 -10.28 -19.88
C THR A 197 2.57 -10.06 -20.75
N SER A 198 1.46 -10.69 -20.39
CA SER A 198 0.15 -10.43 -21.00
C SER A 198 -0.87 -10.01 -19.97
N VAL A 199 -1.76 -9.11 -20.33
CA VAL A 199 -2.96 -8.80 -19.55
C VAL A 199 -4.18 -8.83 -20.45
N ALA A 200 -5.26 -9.49 -20.00
CA ALA A 200 -6.59 -9.44 -20.60
C ALA A 200 -7.43 -8.43 -19.82
N LEU A 201 -8.01 -7.47 -20.54
CA LEU A 201 -8.67 -6.30 -19.98
C LEU A 201 -10.12 -6.22 -20.45
N ALA A 202 -11.02 -5.97 -19.51
CA ALA A 202 -12.41 -5.62 -19.79
C ALA A 202 -12.50 -4.17 -20.27
N ARG A 203 -13.34 -3.92 -21.28
CA ARG A 203 -13.69 -2.55 -21.66
C ARG A 203 -14.68 -1.99 -20.65
N ARG A 204 -14.27 -0.95 -19.92
CA ARG A 204 -15.13 -0.20 -19.00
C ARG A 204 -15.48 1.14 -19.63
N PHE A 205 -16.77 1.44 -19.67
CA PHE A 205 -17.28 2.69 -20.24
C PHE A 205 -17.58 3.68 -19.12
N ASP A 206 -17.33 4.97 -19.38
CA ASP A 206 -17.70 6.02 -18.44
C ASP A 206 -19.23 6.10 -18.27
N THR A 207 -19.63 6.38 -17.04
CA THR A 207 -20.98 6.80 -16.66
C THR A 207 -20.96 8.29 -16.26
N PRO A 208 -22.11 8.96 -16.14
CA PRO A 208 -22.17 10.33 -15.63
C PRO A 208 -21.51 10.50 -14.24
N GLN A 209 -21.46 9.43 -13.43
CA GLN A 209 -20.85 9.46 -12.10
C GLN A 209 -19.31 9.43 -12.14
N THR A 210 -18.72 8.92 -13.22
CA THR A 210 -17.26 8.72 -13.36
C THR A 210 -16.54 9.90 -14.00
N ALA A 211 -17.28 10.89 -14.52
CA ALA A 211 -16.74 12.13 -15.08
C ALA A 211 -15.64 11.95 -16.16
N GLY A 212 -15.60 10.82 -16.87
CA GLY A 212 -14.61 10.57 -17.91
C GLY A 212 -13.31 9.92 -17.43
N VAL A 213 -13.17 9.65 -16.12
CA VAL A 213 -11.94 9.14 -15.52
C VAL A 213 -11.61 7.72 -16.01
N LEU A 214 -12.60 6.87 -16.27
CA LEU A 214 -12.37 5.48 -16.71
C LEU A 214 -11.74 5.45 -18.10
N THR A 215 -12.31 6.16 -19.08
CA THR A 215 -11.74 6.21 -20.44
C THR A 215 -10.37 6.87 -20.44
N ALA A 216 -10.21 7.97 -19.69
CA ALA A 216 -8.94 8.68 -19.56
C ALA A 216 -7.81 7.78 -19.04
N ALA A 217 -8.07 7.01 -17.98
CA ALA A 217 -7.08 6.10 -17.40
C ALA A 217 -6.77 4.91 -18.32
N ALA A 218 -7.78 4.36 -19.01
CA ALA A 218 -7.59 3.30 -20.00
C ALA A 218 -6.71 3.78 -21.18
N ASP A 219 -7.02 4.95 -21.74
CA ASP A 219 -6.33 5.51 -22.90
C ASP A 219 -4.83 5.82 -22.65
N ILE A 220 -4.48 6.17 -21.41
CA ILE A 220 -3.09 6.40 -21.00
C ILE A 220 -2.37 5.07 -20.78
N SER A 221 -2.99 4.16 -20.03
CA SER A 221 -2.33 2.92 -19.59
C SER A 221 -2.13 1.91 -20.72
N TRP A 222 -3.11 1.75 -21.61
CA TRP A 222 -3.06 0.77 -22.69
C TRP A 222 -1.97 1.04 -23.72
N LYS A 223 -1.51 2.30 -23.82
CA LYS A 223 -0.43 2.68 -24.74
C LYS A 223 0.96 2.57 -24.10
N ARG A 224 1.05 2.21 -22.81
CA ARG A 224 2.32 2.17 -22.07
C ARG A 224 2.98 0.79 -22.11
N ASN A 225 2.44 -0.16 -21.35
CA ASN A 225 2.82 -1.58 -21.36
C ASN A 225 1.77 -2.41 -20.62
N ALA A 226 1.83 -3.74 -20.77
CA ALA A 226 0.84 -4.65 -20.18
C ALA A 226 0.80 -4.60 -18.65
N ARG A 227 1.92 -4.35 -17.96
CA ARG A 227 1.95 -4.29 -16.49
C ARG A 227 1.35 -3.01 -15.94
N VAL A 228 1.66 -1.86 -16.55
CA VAL A 228 1.01 -0.58 -16.22
C VAL A 228 -0.49 -0.70 -16.46
N ALA A 229 -0.89 -1.30 -17.59
CA ALA A 229 -2.30 -1.53 -17.89
C ALA A 229 -2.98 -2.44 -16.86
N ASP A 230 -2.33 -3.51 -16.40
CA ASP A 230 -2.86 -4.37 -15.34
C ASP A 230 -3.03 -3.63 -14.00
N ALA A 231 -2.01 -2.87 -13.58
CA ALA A 231 -2.10 -2.10 -12.33
C ALA A 231 -3.15 -0.97 -12.41
N VAL A 232 -3.28 -0.30 -13.55
CA VAL A 232 -4.32 0.71 -13.78
C VAL A 232 -5.71 0.06 -13.91
N ASP A 233 -5.80 -1.18 -14.39
CA ASP A 233 -7.05 -1.96 -14.41
C ASP A 233 -7.65 -2.13 -13.01
N CYS A 234 -6.82 -2.26 -11.97
CA CYS A 234 -7.27 -2.27 -10.58
C CYS A 234 -7.99 -0.97 -10.20
N ALA A 235 -7.38 0.18 -10.52
CA ALA A 235 -7.94 1.50 -10.21
C ALA A 235 -9.28 1.77 -10.92
N ILE A 236 -9.34 1.52 -12.23
CA ILE A 236 -10.57 1.71 -13.01
C ILE A 236 -11.65 0.68 -12.61
N GLY A 237 -11.25 -0.54 -12.27
CA GLY A 237 -12.14 -1.57 -11.75
C GLY A 237 -12.77 -1.15 -10.44
N MET A 238 -11.96 -0.68 -9.48
CA MET A 238 -12.43 -0.18 -8.19
C MET A 238 -13.45 0.94 -8.34
N LEU A 239 -13.19 1.95 -9.18
CA LEU A 239 -14.16 3.04 -9.38
C LEU A 239 -15.48 2.55 -10.00
N SER A 240 -15.40 1.64 -10.99
CA SER A 240 -16.58 1.04 -11.60
C SER A 240 -17.39 0.23 -10.60
N ASP A 241 -16.73 -0.59 -9.79
CA ASP A 241 -17.36 -1.46 -8.80
C ASP A 241 -17.97 -0.64 -7.66
N ALA A 242 -17.27 0.41 -7.22
CA ALA A 242 -17.75 1.34 -6.20
C ALA A 242 -19.06 2.00 -6.64
N ALA A 243 -19.17 2.46 -7.89
CA ALA A 243 -20.40 3.06 -8.39
C ALA A 243 -21.62 2.11 -8.31
N GLU A 244 -21.42 0.82 -8.65
CA GLU A 244 -22.46 -0.20 -8.56
C GLU A 244 -22.81 -0.53 -7.10
N LEU A 245 -21.80 -0.72 -6.25
CA LEU A 245 -21.98 -1.05 -4.83
C LEU A 245 -22.63 0.10 -4.04
N LEU A 246 -22.23 1.36 -4.28
CA LEU A 246 -22.84 2.53 -3.65
C LEU A 246 -24.31 2.64 -4.04
N THR A 247 -24.65 2.35 -5.30
CA THR A 247 -26.04 2.32 -5.75
C THR A 247 -26.85 1.24 -5.02
N ALA A 248 -26.31 0.02 -4.93
CA ALA A 248 -26.93 -1.09 -4.22
C ALA A 248 -27.10 -0.79 -2.72
N ARG A 249 -26.06 -0.27 -2.06
CA ARG A 249 -26.09 0.17 -0.66
C ARG A 249 -27.17 1.22 -0.42
N ASN A 250 -27.22 2.26 -1.24
CA ASN A 250 -28.20 3.32 -1.09
C ASN A 250 -29.64 2.79 -1.23
N LYS A 251 -29.86 1.82 -2.11
CA LYS A 251 -31.16 1.16 -2.27
C LYS A 251 -31.52 0.28 -1.07
N LEU A 252 -30.56 -0.49 -0.53
CA LEU A 252 -30.74 -1.23 0.72
C LEU A 252 -31.10 -0.27 1.86
N ALA A 253 -30.36 0.81 2.04
CA ALA A 253 -30.61 1.78 3.10
C ALA A 253 -32.00 2.43 2.98
N ALA A 254 -32.46 2.72 1.75
CA ALA A 254 -33.76 3.32 1.50
C ALA A 254 -34.94 2.35 1.67
N THR A 255 -34.76 1.07 1.36
CA THR A 255 -35.85 0.08 1.27
C THR A 255 -35.83 -0.99 2.36
N GLY A 256 -34.69 -1.21 3.00
CA GLY A 256 -34.42 -2.36 3.87
C GLY A 256 -34.29 -3.70 3.15
N ILE A 257 -34.25 -3.71 1.81
CA ILE A 257 -34.16 -4.93 1.01
C ILE A 257 -32.72 -5.19 0.60
N ALA A 258 -32.24 -6.41 0.81
CA ALA A 258 -30.91 -6.84 0.37
C ALA A 258 -30.76 -6.73 -1.16
N GLU A 259 -29.59 -6.31 -1.60
CA GLU A 259 -29.25 -6.21 -3.02
C GLU A 259 -28.14 -7.21 -3.37
N SER A 260 -28.07 -7.60 -4.63
CA SER A 260 -27.09 -8.60 -5.09
C SER A 260 -26.56 -8.24 -6.49
N PRO A 261 -25.60 -7.29 -6.55
CA PRO A 261 -24.73 -7.14 -7.71
C PRO A 261 -24.14 -8.48 -8.18
N ALA A 262 -23.70 -8.58 -9.43
CA ALA A 262 -23.24 -9.86 -10.00
C ALA A 262 -22.05 -10.50 -9.25
N PHE A 263 -21.28 -9.69 -8.52
CA PHE A 263 -20.03 -10.08 -7.85
C PHE A 263 -20.09 -9.98 -6.32
N ALA A 264 -21.19 -9.49 -5.75
CA ALA A 264 -21.30 -9.25 -4.31
C ALA A 264 -22.77 -9.31 -3.85
N LYS A 265 -22.96 -9.52 -2.55
CA LYS A 265 -24.25 -9.39 -1.87
C LYS A 265 -24.15 -8.35 -0.78
N ILE A 266 -25.10 -7.42 -0.74
CA ILE A 266 -25.18 -6.41 0.31
C ILE A 266 -26.47 -6.59 1.12
N HIS A 267 -26.33 -6.63 2.44
CA HIS A 267 -27.46 -6.82 3.35
C HIS A 267 -27.16 -6.18 4.72
N GLU A 268 -28.22 -5.91 5.48
CA GLU A 268 -28.13 -5.43 6.84
C GLU A 268 -27.56 -6.51 7.78
N VAL A 269 -26.83 -6.08 8.80
CA VAL A 269 -26.27 -6.96 9.83
C VAL A 269 -26.51 -6.40 11.22
N ASP A 270 -26.69 -7.32 12.18
CA ASP A 270 -26.63 -7.00 13.60
C ASP A 270 -25.18 -7.07 14.08
N MET A 271 -24.78 -6.10 14.91
CA MET A 271 -23.45 -6.13 15.52
C MET A 271 -23.34 -7.32 16.49
N PRO A 272 -22.23 -8.06 16.49
CA PRO A 272 -22.07 -9.27 17.30
C PRO A 272 -22.11 -8.98 18.80
N THR A 273 -22.87 -9.78 19.55
CA THR A 273 -23.02 -9.63 21.01
C THR A 273 -21.95 -10.35 21.83
N TRP A 274 -21.17 -11.24 21.20
CA TRP A 274 -20.06 -11.95 21.84
C TRP A 274 -18.82 -11.06 22.03
N CYS A 275 -18.71 -9.98 21.26
CA CYS A 275 -17.61 -9.03 21.34
C CYS A 275 -17.68 -8.23 22.63
N THR A 276 -16.58 -8.22 23.38
CA THR A 276 -16.43 -7.42 24.58
C THR A 276 -15.04 -6.77 24.58
N ALA A 277 -15.00 -5.50 24.96
CA ALA A 277 -13.75 -4.76 25.08
C ALA A 277 -13.78 -3.81 26.28
N ARG A 278 -12.59 -3.53 26.85
CA ARG A 278 -12.45 -2.56 27.94
C ARG A 278 -12.81 -1.17 27.43
N LYS A 279 -13.67 -0.47 28.17
CA LYS A 279 -14.07 0.92 27.87
C LYS A 279 -13.15 1.93 28.57
N PRO A 280 -12.98 3.14 28.03
CA PRO A 280 -13.53 3.63 26.75
C PRO A 280 -12.83 3.01 25.54
N LEU A 281 -13.59 2.75 24.48
CA LEU A 281 -13.01 2.38 23.18
C LEU A 281 -12.17 3.55 22.65
N PRO A 282 -11.11 3.29 21.88
CA PRO A 282 -10.33 4.36 21.26
C PRO A 282 -11.20 5.12 20.24
N PRO A 283 -10.81 6.28 19.71
CA PRO A 283 -11.51 6.89 18.56
C PRO A 283 -11.07 6.24 17.23
N LYS A 284 -11.95 6.20 16.19
CA LYS A 284 -11.66 5.66 14.84
C LYS A 284 -10.38 6.28 14.26
N LEU A 285 -9.51 5.44 13.66
CA LEU A 285 -8.14 5.75 13.23
C LEU A 285 -7.98 6.48 11.88
N SER A 286 -9.03 7.08 11.34
CA SER A 286 -8.91 8.11 10.29
C SER A 286 -8.73 9.53 10.86
N GLY A 287 -8.72 9.66 12.19
CA GLY A 287 -8.65 10.92 12.92
C GLY A 287 -7.26 11.56 12.99
N VAL A 288 -7.24 12.89 13.10
CA VAL A 288 -6.04 13.72 13.19
C VAL A 288 -5.28 13.48 14.51
N ALA A 289 -4.28 12.59 14.50
CA ALA A 289 -3.34 12.44 15.62
C ALA A 289 -2.23 13.50 15.53
N LEU A 290 -1.97 14.23 16.62
CA LEU A 290 -0.89 15.23 16.68
C LEU A 290 0.29 14.68 17.48
N SER A 291 1.45 14.50 16.85
CA SER A 291 2.70 14.30 17.59
C SER A 291 3.51 15.59 17.63
N THR A 292 3.83 16.04 18.85
CA THR A 292 4.65 17.24 19.12
C THR A 292 5.90 16.89 19.93
N ASP A 293 6.15 15.61 20.16
CA ASP A 293 7.35 15.18 20.87
C ASP A 293 8.60 15.51 20.04
N SER A 294 9.66 15.91 20.72
CA SER A 294 10.89 16.37 20.06
C SER A 294 11.53 15.26 19.23
N PHE A 295 11.37 14.00 19.62
CA PHE A 295 11.98 12.88 18.89
C PHE A 295 11.31 12.67 17.53
N THR A 296 9.98 12.72 17.47
CA THR A 296 9.25 12.68 16.20
C THR A 296 9.59 13.89 15.34
N LEU A 297 9.64 15.09 15.91
CA LEU A 297 10.05 16.30 15.16
C LEU A 297 11.48 16.18 14.61
N ASP A 298 12.41 15.58 15.37
CA ASP A 298 13.78 15.33 14.92
C ASP A 298 13.82 14.30 13.77
N VAL A 299 12.97 13.26 13.80
CA VAL A 299 12.85 12.28 12.71
C VAL A 299 12.30 12.96 11.45
N LEU A 300 11.25 13.77 11.58
CA LEU A 300 10.67 14.53 10.46
C LEU A 300 11.69 15.48 9.83
N ALA A 301 12.41 16.25 10.64
CA ALA A 301 13.42 17.18 10.17
C ALA A 301 14.56 16.47 9.41
N ARG A 302 14.92 15.24 9.81
CA ARG A 302 15.92 14.42 9.10
C ARG A 302 15.44 13.92 7.73
N GLU A 303 14.14 13.84 7.52
CA GLU A 303 13.53 13.45 6.25
C GLU A 303 13.01 14.69 5.49
N ASP A 304 13.57 15.87 5.76
CA ASP A 304 13.27 17.16 5.10
C ASP A 304 11.77 17.54 5.17
N CYS A 305 11.12 17.14 6.27
CA CYS A 305 9.73 17.48 6.60
C CYS A 305 9.67 18.53 7.70
N ASP A 306 9.01 19.65 7.41
CA ASP A 306 8.76 20.72 8.37
C ASP A 306 7.26 20.86 8.65
N GLY A 307 6.88 20.94 9.92
CA GLY A 307 5.50 21.19 10.37
C GLY A 307 5.06 20.32 11.56
N PRO A 308 3.85 20.53 12.10
CA PRO A 308 3.27 19.66 13.11
C PRO A 308 2.69 18.39 12.48
N LEU A 309 3.17 17.19 12.87
CA LEU A 309 2.63 15.93 12.35
C LEU A 309 1.19 15.74 12.81
N LEU A 310 0.27 15.96 11.88
CA LEU A 310 -1.16 15.73 12.01
C LEU A 310 -1.51 14.48 11.20
N ASN A 311 -2.26 13.56 11.80
CA ASN A 311 -2.56 12.24 11.24
C ASN A 311 -1.28 11.40 11.01
N THR A 312 -0.71 10.91 12.11
CA THR A 312 0.46 10.01 12.18
C THR A 312 0.38 8.83 11.21
N SER A 313 -0.83 8.28 11.01
CA SER A 313 -1.09 7.21 10.06
C SER A 313 -0.73 7.59 8.62
N VAL A 314 -1.00 8.83 8.18
CA VAL A 314 -0.64 9.30 6.83
C VAL A 314 0.86 9.29 6.63
N PHE A 315 1.59 9.74 7.65
CA PHE A 315 3.04 9.82 7.57
C PHE A 315 3.71 8.47 7.74
N SER A 316 3.22 7.59 8.62
CA SER A 316 3.67 6.20 8.69
C SER A 316 3.32 5.43 7.42
N MET A 317 2.21 5.73 6.73
CA MET A 317 1.99 5.19 5.40
C MET A 317 3.04 5.76 4.41
N ALA A 318 3.17 7.07 4.30
CA ALA A 318 4.11 7.68 3.35
C ALA A 318 5.57 7.29 3.61
N VAL A 319 6.01 7.13 4.86
CA VAL A 319 7.37 6.76 5.25
C VAL A 319 7.53 5.26 5.33
N GLY A 320 6.66 4.54 6.05
CA GLY A 320 6.73 3.10 6.21
C GLY A 320 6.63 2.37 4.88
N TYR A 321 5.69 2.72 3.99
CA TYR A 321 5.65 2.06 2.68
C TYR A 321 6.85 2.51 1.85
N ASN A 322 7.03 3.80 1.63
CA ASN A 322 8.03 4.23 0.66
C ASN A 322 9.46 3.97 1.16
N ARG A 323 9.81 4.27 2.41
CA ARG A 323 11.17 4.05 2.97
C ARG A 323 11.35 2.65 3.53
N GLY A 324 10.31 2.11 4.18
CA GLY A 324 10.33 0.77 4.76
C GLY A 324 10.46 -0.32 3.69
N VAL A 325 9.66 -0.24 2.62
CA VAL A 325 9.62 -1.23 1.52
C VAL A 325 10.67 -0.93 0.44
N TYR A 326 10.83 0.33 0.04
CA TYR A 326 11.59 0.67 -1.18
C TYR A 326 12.98 1.28 -0.96
N GLY A 327 13.39 1.49 0.29
CA GLY A 327 14.72 2.01 0.60
C GLY A 327 14.82 3.53 0.52
N GLY A 328 15.99 4.09 0.18
CA GLY A 328 16.26 5.53 0.28
C GLY A 328 16.31 6.32 -1.03
N SER A 329 16.47 5.69 -2.19
CA SER A 329 16.80 6.41 -3.44
C SER A 329 15.62 7.02 -4.19
N ILE A 330 14.63 6.20 -4.56
CA ILE A 330 13.45 6.55 -5.39
C ILE A 330 12.20 6.74 -4.52
N SER A 331 12.16 6.10 -3.36
CA SER A 331 11.08 6.17 -2.37
C SER A 331 10.69 7.60 -1.98
N GLY A 332 11.67 8.51 -1.93
CA GLY A 332 11.46 9.95 -1.75
C GLY A 332 10.41 10.54 -2.68
N LEU A 333 10.39 10.11 -3.93
CA LEU A 333 9.45 10.61 -4.94
C LEU A 333 8.02 10.17 -4.66
N TRP A 334 7.86 8.97 -4.14
CA TRP A 334 6.54 8.39 -3.89
C TRP A 334 5.95 8.89 -2.58
N ALA A 335 6.79 9.07 -1.55
CA ALA A 335 6.37 9.65 -0.29
C ALA A 335 5.80 11.06 -0.46
N ILE A 336 6.40 11.88 -1.33
CA ILE A 336 5.87 13.22 -1.67
C ILE A 336 4.47 13.10 -2.28
N MET A 337 4.30 12.25 -3.29
CA MET A 337 3.01 12.04 -3.97
C MET A 337 1.94 11.47 -3.03
N ASP A 338 2.28 10.45 -2.24
CA ASP A 338 1.35 9.79 -1.31
C ASP A 338 0.94 10.74 -0.19
N SER A 339 1.89 11.47 0.40
CA SER A 339 1.57 12.46 1.43
C SER A 339 0.66 13.55 0.89
N ALA A 340 0.98 14.13 -0.28
CA ALA A 340 0.16 15.16 -0.88
C ALA A 340 -1.25 14.67 -1.23
N PHE A 341 -1.37 13.43 -1.70
CA PHE A 341 -2.66 12.84 -2.05
C PHE A 341 -3.52 12.57 -0.82
N VAL A 342 -2.94 11.97 0.22
CA VAL A 342 -3.71 11.64 1.42
C VAL A 342 -4.17 12.93 2.13
N LEU A 343 -3.39 14.01 2.08
CA LEU A 343 -3.83 15.33 2.53
C LEU A 343 -5.03 15.86 1.73
N ASP A 344 -4.96 15.82 0.39
CA ASP A 344 -6.08 16.21 -0.49
C ASP A 344 -7.34 15.37 -0.20
N TYR A 345 -7.17 14.06 -0.08
CA TYR A 345 -8.25 13.09 0.14
C TYR A 345 -8.93 13.25 1.51
N SER A 346 -8.15 13.44 2.58
CA SER A 346 -8.65 13.38 3.96
C SER A 346 -9.55 14.56 4.35
N ILE A 347 -9.41 15.72 3.69
CA ILE A 347 -10.08 16.97 4.09
C ILE A 347 -11.51 17.09 3.54
N GLY A 348 -11.88 16.22 2.59
CA GLY A 348 -13.27 16.07 2.14
C GLY A 348 -13.90 17.33 1.51
N LYS A 349 -13.08 18.34 1.16
CA LYS A 349 -13.50 19.58 0.49
C LYS A 349 -12.51 19.90 -0.61
N ASP A 350 -13.02 20.32 -1.77
CA ASP A 350 -12.21 20.84 -2.86
C ASP A 350 -11.36 22.03 -2.37
N SER A 351 -10.07 21.79 -2.11
CA SER A 351 -9.09 22.84 -1.78
C SER A 351 -8.18 23.03 -3.00
N PRO A 352 -8.24 24.20 -3.66
CA PRO A 352 -7.33 24.53 -4.75
C PRO A 352 -5.85 24.44 -4.34
N GLU A 353 -5.54 24.83 -3.09
CA GLU A 353 -4.17 24.84 -2.57
C GLU A 353 -3.60 23.43 -2.40
N LEU A 354 -4.40 22.47 -1.91
CA LEU A 354 -3.98 21.07 -1.78
C LEU A 354 -3.90 20.38 -3.15
N ALA A 355 -4.85 20.67 -4.04
CA ALA A 355 -4.80 20.20 -5.42
C ALA A 355 -3.54 20.71 -6.14
N GLU A 356 -3.15 21.97 -5.92
CA GLU A 356 -1.90 22.54 -6.46
C GLU A 356 -0.65 21.86 -5.88
N ARG A 357 -0.63 21.58 -4.57
CA ARG A 357 0.47 20.82 -3.94
C ARG A 357 0.61 19.41 -4.51
N LEU A 358 -0.52 18.73 -4.70
CA LEU A 358 -0.54 17.41 -5.32
C LEU A 358 -0.02 17.48 -6.76
N ALA A 359 -0.50 18.42 -7.57
CA ALA A 359 -0.02 18.62 -8.93
C ALA A 359 1.48 18.95 -8.98
N SER A 360 1.98 19.80 -8.07
CA SER A 360 3.40 20.14 -7.95
C SER A 360 4.24 18.89 -7.63
N SER A 361 3.78 18.05 -6.73
CA SER A 361 4.43 16.77 -6.38
C SER A 361 4.61 15.88 -7.61
N PHE A 362 3.57 15.74 -8.43
CA PHE A 362 3.64 14.98 -9.69
C PHE A 362 4.58 15.62 -10.73
N ALA A 363 4.65 16.96 -10.78
CA ALA A 363 5.57 17.69 -11.65
C ALA A 363 7.04 17.50 -11.23
N GLU A 364 7.34 17.46 -9.94
CA GLU A 364 8.68 17.17 -9.42
C GLU A 364 9.13 15.74 -9.78
N VAL A 365 8.24 14.76 -9.60
CA VAL A 365 8.52 13.37 -10.01
C VAL A 365 8.70 13.26 -11.52
N ALA A 366 7.96 14.05 -12.31
CA ALA A 366 8.17 14.14 -13.75
C ALA A 366 9.55 14.67 -14.11
N ALA A 367 9.98 15.76 -13.49
CA ALA A 367 11.31 16.34 -13.71
C ALA A 367 12.43 15.36 -13.31
N ALA A 368 12.25 14.63 -12.20
CA ALA A 368 13.18 13.58 -11.78
C ALA A 368 13.26 12.43 -12.80
N ALA A 369 12.11 12.04 -13.37
CA ALA A 369 12.05 11.02 -14.41
C ALA A 369 12.76 11.47 -15.70
N GLU A 370 12.62 12.73 -16.10
CA GLU A 370 13.28 13.29 -17.28
C GLU A 370 14.81 13.39 -17.11
N ALA A 371 15.27 13.70 -15.89
CA ALA A 371 16.69 13.79 -15.58
C ALA A 371 17.38 12.41 -15.47
N SER A 372 16.63 11.34 -15.16
CA SER A 372 17.18 10.00 -14.97
C SER A 372 17.15 9.15 -16.25
N THR A 373 18.33 8.78 -16.74
CA THR A 373 18.47 7.95 -17.97
C THR A 373 18.09 6.48 -17.74
N SER A 374 18.30 5.98 -16.53
CA SER A 374 18.22 4.56 -16.13
C SER A 374 16.93 4.20 -15.39
N ALA A 375 16.43 5.10 -14.53
CA ALA A 375 15.24 4.90 -13.69
C ALA A 375 14.05 5.72 -14.20
N GLY A 376 14.26 6.72 -15.06
CA GLY A 376 13.21 7.59 -15.58
C GLY A 376 11.98 6.87 -16.14
N PRO A 377 12.13 5.80 -16.96
CA PRO A 377 10.99 5.05 -17.47
C PRO A 377 10.21 4.28 -16.38
N HIS A 378 10.88 3.77 -15.35
CA HIS A 378 10.23 3.13 -14.21
C HIS A 378 9.49 4.17 -13.34
N ILE A 379 10.14 5.30 -13.03
CA ILE A 379 9.52 6.42 -12.31
C ILE A 379 8.27 6.91 -13.05
N THR A 380 8.35 6.98 -14.39
CA THR A 380 7.21 7.32 -15.25
C THR A 380 6.07 6.30 -15.14
N ASP A 381 6.38 5.00 -15.11
CA ASP A 381 5.36 3.96 -14.94
C ASP A 381 4.64 4.10 -13.60
N VAL A 382 5.39 4.23 -12.50
CA VAL A 382 4.82 4.41 -11.15
C VAL A 382 4.00 5.69 -11.08
N ARG A 383 4.47 6.80 -11.68
CA ARG A 383 3.71 8.05 -11.76
C ARG A 383 2.38 7.88 -12.49
N ILE A 384 2.36 7.16 -13.61
CA ILE A 384 1.12 6.86 -14.34
C ILE A 384 0.17 6.03 -13.47
N VAL A 385 0.69 4.96 -12.85
CA VAL A 385 -0.12 4.07 -12.00
C VAL A 385 -0.71 4.83 -10.82
N LYS A 386 0.09 5.60 -10.07
CA LYS A 386 -0.39 6.41 -8.94
C LYS A 386 -1.36 7.50 -9.41
N GLY A 387 -1.05 8.23 -10.48
CA GLY A 387 -1.93 9.29 -11.00
C GLY A 387 -3.32 8.78 -11.41
N CYS A 388 -3.38 7.64 -12.11
CA CYS A 388 -4.64 6.97 -12.41
C CYS A 388 -5.37 6.50 -11.14
N ASN A 389 -4.64 5.89 -10.19
CA ASN A 389 -5.24 5.40 -8.95
C ASN A 389 -5.84 6.53 -8.10
N PHE A 390 -5.07 7.61 -7.91
CA PHE A 390 -5.48 8.77 -7.13
C PHE A 390 -6.70 9.45 -7.74
N ALA A 391 -6.74 9.59 -9.07
CA ALA A 391 -7.91 10.16 -9.73
C ALA A 391 -9.16 9.27 -9.61
N CYS A 392 -9.02 7.95 -9.75
CA CYS A 392 -10.12 7.02 -9.52
C CYS A 392 -10.65 7.14 -8.09
N LEU A 393 -9.76 7.23 -7.09
CA LEU A 393 -10.12 7.42 -5.69
C LEU A 393 -10.77 8.79 -5.42
N ARG A 394 -10.25 9.89 -5.98
CA ARG A 394 -10.89 11.22 -5.89
C ARG A 394 -12.31 11.17 -6.45
N GLN A 395 -12.48 10.53 -7.60
CA GLN A 395 -13.80 10.39 -8.19
C GLN A 395 -14.74 9.51 -7.35
N LYS A 396 -14.26 8.39 -6.79
CA LYS A 396 -15.02 7.58 -5.82
C LYS A 396 -15.47 8.43 -4.63
N ALA A 397 -14.56 9.20 -4.04
CA ALA A 397 -14.84 10.07 -2.90
C ALA A 397 -15.92 11.13 -3.21
N ILE A 398 -15.90 11.70 -4.42
CA ILE A 398 -16.93 12.63 -4.91
C ILE A 398 -18.29 11.93 -5.04
N ILE A 399 -18.33 10.71 -5.59
CA ILE A 399 -19.57 9.93 -5.71
C ILE A 399 -20.15 9.63 -4.32
N GLU A 400 -19.30 9.26 -3.36
CA GLU A 400 -19.70 9.01 -1.98
C GLU A 400 -20.28 10.26 -1.30
N ASP A 401 -19.69 11.43 -1.51
CA ASP A 401 -20.17 12.68 -0.89
C ASP A 401 -21.44 13.25 -1.54
N ALA A 402 -21.64 13.02 -2.84
CA ALA A 402 -22.76 13.58 -3.58
C ALA A 402 -24.13 12.98 -3.17
N ALA A 403 -24.15 11.85 -2.46
CA ALA A 403 -25.37 11.15 -2.07
C ALA A 403 -25.36 10.75 -0.57
N PRO A 404 -25.64 11.70 0.35
CA PRO A 404 -25.82 11.41 1.77
C PRO A 404 -26.88 10.33 1.98
N VAL A 405 -26.56 9.26 2.70
CA VAL A 405 -27.56 8.27 3.12
C VAL A 405 -27.29 7.93 4.59
N ARG A 406 -28.35 7.99 5.41
CA ARG A 406 -28.26 7.67 6.84
C ARG A 406 -27.62 6.30 7.03
N SER A 407 -26.60 6.24 7.87
CA SER A 407 -25.88 5.00 8.12
C SER A 407 -26.82 3.93 8.67
N ARG A 408 -26.66 2.72 8.14
CA ARG A 408 -27.36 1.51 8.56
C ARG A 408 -26.34 0.40 8.53
N SER A 409 -26.19 -0.31 9.65
CA SER A 409 -25.23 -1.40 9.76
C SER A 409 -25.46 -2.41 8.65
N CYS A 410 -24.53 -2.49 7.71
CA CYS A 410 -24.65 -3.38 6.57
C CYS A 410 -23.28 -3.92 6.18
N VAL A 411 -23.32 -5.02 5.43
CA VAL A 411 -22.13 -5.72 5.00
C VAL A 411 -22.20 -5.99 3.51
N VAL A 412 -21.08 -5.80 2.83
CA VAL A 412 -20.84 -6.29 1.46
C VAL A 412 -20.04 -7.58 1.55
N VAL A 413 -20.62 -8.68 1.05
CA VAL A 413 -19.97 -9.98 0.92
C VAL A 413 -19.62 -10.20 -0.54
N TRP A 414 -18.33 -10.16 -0.85
CA TRP A 414 -17.82 -10.40 -2.19
C TRP A 414 -17.73 -11.90 -2.49
N ASN A 415 -18.34 -12.31 -3.61
CA ASN A 415 -18.29 -13.71 -4.06
C ASN A 415 -16.99 -14.00 -4.85
N ASP A 416 -16.46 -12.98 -5.52
CA ASP A 416 -15.22 -13.03 -6.30
C ASP A 416 -14.05 -12.39 -5.51
N LEU A 417 -13.21 -13.24 -4.91
CA LEU A 417 -12.06 -12.77 -4.12
C LEU A 417 -10.98 -12.11 -4.98
N ALA A 418 -10.82 -12.51 -6.24
CA ALA A 418 -9.83 -11.90 -7.13
C ALA A 418 -10.22 -10.45 -7.43
N ARG A 419 -11.52 -10.21 -7.64
CA ARG A 419 -12.07 -8.87 -7.81
C ARG A 419 -11.97 -8.04 -6.53
N LEU A 420 -12.33 -8.60 -5.37
CA LEU A 420 -12.16 -7.94 -4.06
C LEU A 420 -10.69 -7.56 -3.80
N ALA A 421 -9.76 -8.48 -4.02
CA ALA A 421 -8.33 -8.23 -3.83
C ALA A 421 -7.84 -7.04 -4.67
N ARG A 422 -8.27 -6.97 -5.93
CA ARG A 422 -7.92 -5.86 -6.84
C ARG A 422 -8.64 -4.56 -6.48
N TYR A 423 -9.89 -4.64 -6.02
CA TYR A 423 -10.63 -3.50 -5.48
C TYR A 423 -9.84 -2.87 -4.32
N LYS A 424 -9.46 -3.70 -3.35
CA LYS A 424 -8.78 -3.25 -2.13
C LYS A 424 -7.36 -2.76 -2.36
N LEU A 425 -6.64 -3.38 -3.29
CA LEU A 425 -5.37 -2.84 -3.80
C LEU A 425 -5.50 -1.39 -4.26
N ALA A 426 -6.55 -1.07 -5.01
CA ALA A 426 -6.76 0.28 -5.51
C ALA A 426 -7.24 1.22 -4.40
N ASP A 427 -8.20 0.76 -3.59
CA ASP A 427 -8.80 1.56 -2.52
C ASP A 427 -7.78 1.94 -1.43
N ALA A 428 -6.85 1.04 -1.12
CA ALA A 428 -5.72 1.28 -0.22
C ALA A 428 -4.53 2.02 -0.87
N VAL A 429 -4.68 2.54 -2.10
CA VAL A 429 -3.63 3.32 -2.79
C VAL A 429 -2.41 2.46 -3.28
N PHE A 430 -2.53 1.14 -3.28
CA PHE A 430 -1.43 0.17 -3.51
C PHE A 430 -1.31 -0.39 -4.93
N CYS A 431 -1.98 0.18 -5.95
CA CYS A 431 -1.79 -0.24 -7.35
C CYS A 431 -0.31 -0.25 -7.80
N HIS A 432 0.50 0.68 -7.31
CA HIS A 432 1.94 0.74 -7.62
C HIS A 432 2.75 -0.39 -6.96
N VAL A 433 2.37 -0.80 -5.74
CA VAL A 433 2.94 -1.96 -5.06
C VAL A 433 2.69 -3.23 -5.86
N TYR A 434 1.47 -3.41 -6.34
CA TYR A 434 1.11 -4.52 -7.20
C TYR A 434 1.91 -4.52 -8.51
N TYR A 435 2.10 -3.34 -9.12
CA TYR A 435 2.98 -3.18 -10.27
C TYR A 435 4.43 -3.62 -9.97
N ASP A 436 4.98 -3.31 -8.81
CA ASP A 436 6.38 -3.65 -8.47
C ASP A 436 6.58 -5.10 -8.03
N ALA A 437 5.57 -5.70 -7.39
CA ALA A 437 5.65 -7.04 -6.81
C ALA A 437 5.71 -8.20 -7.82
N GLY A 438 5.39 -7.95 -9.09
CA GLY A 438 5.38 -8.98 -10.15
C GLY A 438 4.05 -9.16 -10.86
N GLY A 439 2.96 -8.60 -10.30
CA GLY A 439 1.59 -8.88 -10.74
C GLY A 439 1.12 -10.29 -10.37
N GLY A 440 -0.04 -10.72 -10.86
CA GLY A 440 -0.54 -12.09 -10.66
C GLY A 440 -1.48 -12.26 -9.46
N GLU A 441 -2.12 -13.43 -9.38
CA GLU A 441 -3.18 -13.68 -8.40
C GLU A 441 -2.67 -13.76 -6.97
N GLN A 442 -1.48 -14.33 -6.76
CA GLN A 442 -0.87 -14.41 -5.43
C GLN A 442 -0.39 -13.04 -4.92
N MET A 443 0.14 -12.19 -5.81
CA MET A 443 0.47 -10.80 -5.45
C MET A 443 -0.79 -9.98 -5.16
N ALA A 444 -1.87 -10.20 -5.91
CA ALA A 444 -3.17 -9.61 -5.60
C ALA A 444 -3.71 -10.11 -4.26
N ALA A 445 -3.58 -11.40 -3.96
CA ALA A 445 -4.02 -11.97 -2.69
C ALA A 445 -3.33 -11.29 -1.50
N ILE A 446 -1.99 -11.20 -1.51
CA ILE A 446 -1.28 -10.60 -0.38
C ILE A 446 -1.42 -9.08 -0.33
N ALA A 447 -1.21 -8.33 -1.43
CA ALA A 447 -1.31 -6.87 -1.35
C ALA A 447 -2.76 -6.35 -1.30
N GLY A 448 -3.74 -7.16 -1.73
CA GLY A 448 -5.16 -6.82 -1.66
C GLY A 448 -5.84 -7.34 -0.40
N LEU A 449 -5.90 -8.67 -0.25
CA LEU A 449 -6.53 -9.30 0.92
C LEU A 449 -5.65 -9.23 2.16
N GLY A 450 -4.34 -9.07 2.03
CA GLY A 450 -3.47 -8.88 3.19
C GLY A 450 -3.57 -7.48 3.83
N CYS A 451 -4.17 -6.50 3.15
CA CYS A 451 -4.57 -5.22 3.76
C CYS A 451 -5.72 -5.37 4.76
N VAL A 452 -6.20 -6.59 5.01
CA VAL A 452 -7.16 -6.94 6.05
C VAL A 452 -6.80 -6.39 7.42
N ALA A 453 -5.52 -6.18 7.64
CA ALA A 453 -4.94 -5.58 8.82
C ALA A 453 -5.61 -4.23 9.18
N HIS A 454 -5.81 -3.34 8.19
CA HIS A 454 -6.51 -2.07 8.36
C HIS A 454 -8.02 -2.29 8.61
N ASP A 455 -8.66 -3.09 7.77
CA ASP A 455 -10.09 -3.43 7.89
C ASP A 455 -10.43 -4.12 9.22
N TRP A 456 -9.48 -4.85 9.81
CA TRP A 456 -9.71 -5.62 11.04
C TRP A 456 -9.96 -4.69 12.23
N ILE A 457 -9.20 -3.60 12.33
CA ILE A 457 -9.34 -2.60 13.40
C ILE A 457 -10.57 -1.72 13.16
N ASP A 458 -10.82 -1.36 11.90
CA ASP A 458 -11.93 -0.48 11.52
C ASP A 458 -13.26 -1.22 11.32
N MET A 459 -13.27 -2.56 11.42
CA MET A 459 -14.40 -3.41 11.04
C MET A 459 -15.76 -2.93 11.60
N GLY A 460 -15.87 -2.61 12.88
CA GLY A 460 -17.15 -2.18 13.44
C GLY A 460 -17.59 -0.80 12.95
N ALA A 461 -16.65 0.12 12.73
CA ALA A 461 -16.95 1.42 12.15
C ALA A 461 -17.38 1.28 10.67
N ASP A 462 -16.69 0.43 9.91
CA ASP A 462 -16.97 0.16 8.49
C ASP A 462 -18.34 -0.49 8.31
N LEU A 463 -18.67 -1.48 9.14
CA LEU A 463 -20.00 -2.09 9.17
C LEU A 463 -21.07 -1.05 9.53
N ALA A 464 -20.84 -0.27 10.59
CA ALA A 464 -21.82 0.68 11.08
C ALA A 464 -22.06 1.86 10.12
N CYS A 465 -21.06 2.27 9.32
CA CYS A 465 -21.24 3.29 8.29
C CYS A 465 -21.71 2.75 6.94
N GLY A 466 -21.78 1.42 6.76
CA GLY A 466 -22.14 0.79 5.50
C GLY A 466 -21.07 0.99 4.41
N GLU A 467 -19.82 0.81 4.82
CA GLU A 467 -18.66 0.72 3.93
C GLU A 467 -18.84 -0.43 2.92
N ILE A 468 -18.28 -0.32 1.71
CA ILE A 468 -18.58 -1.20 0.57
C ILE A 468 -17.47 -2.19 0.19
N SER A 469 -16.31 -2.10 0.83
CA SER A 469 -15.10 -2.86 0.54
C SER A 469 -14.80 -3.96 1.56
N ASN A 470 -15.63 -4.11 2.60
CA ASN A 470 -15.50 -5.05 3.72
C ASN A 470 -14.74 -6.38 3.39
N ILE A 471 -13.43 -6.45 3.64
CA ILE A 471 -12.62 -7.67 3.40
C ILE A 471 -13.02 -8.76 4.37
N ILE A 472 -12.98 -8.46 5.67
CA ILE A 472 -13.11 -9.47 6.72
C ILE A 472 -14.42 -10.25 6.61
N PRO A 473 -15.59 -9.59 6.52
CA PRO A 473 -16.83 -10.34 6.35
C PRO A 473 -16.86 -11.14 5.06
N SER A 474 -16.26 -10.66 3.96
CA SER A 474 -16.16 -11.43 2.72
C SER A 474 -15.33 -12.71 2.90
N LEU A 475 -14.22 -12.62 3.64
CA LEU A 475 -13.38 -13.78 3.96
C LEU A 475 -14.05 -14.73 4.96
N ALA A 476 -14.89 -14.22 5.86
CA ALA A 476 -15.68 -15.00 6.82
C ALA A 476 -17.01 -15.53 6.23
N GLY A 477 -17.24 -15.38 4.92
CA GLY A 477 -18.47 -15.85 4.27
C GLY A 477 -19.74 -15.09 4.70
N GLY A 478 -19.58 -13.84 5.15
CA GLY A 478 -20.63 -12.99 5.69
C GLY A 478 -20.91 -13.18 7.18
N SER A 479 -20.17 -14.05 7.87
CA SER A 479 -20.35 -14.29 9.30
C SER A 479 -19.57 -13.28 10.15
N LEU A 480 -20.22 -12.78 11.20
CA LEU A 480 -19.60 -12.00 12.28
C LEU A 480 -19.46 -12.82 13.58
N GLU A 481 -19.63 -14.14 13.50
CA GLU A 481 -19.42 -15.04 14.63
C GLU A 481 -17.93 -15.22 14.93
N GLU A 482 -17.60 -15.53 16.19
CA GLU A 482 -16.21 -15.62 16.64
C GLU A 482 -15.39 -16.67 15.86
N GLU A 483 -15.97 -17.83 15.55
CA GLU A 483 -15.25 -18.94 14.93
C GLU A 483 -14.75 -18.62 13.51
N PRO A 484 -15.59 -18.17 12.54
CA PRO A 484 -15.12 -17.78 11.22
C PRO A 484 -14.11 -16.63 11.25
N LEU A 485 -14.31 -15.64 12.13
CA LEU A 485 -13.40 -14.51 12.28
C LEU A 485 -12.03 -14.96 12.84
N ALA A 486 -12.03 -15.87 13.81
CA ALA A 486 -10.80 -16.47 14.35
C ALA A 486 -10.05 -17.29 13.29
N GLU A 487 -10.78 -17.95 12.38
CA GLU A 487 -10.16 -18.67 11.25
C GLU A 487 -9.50 -17.72 10.25
N VAL A 488 -10.17 -16.64 9.85
CA VAL A 488 -9.58 -15.61 8.98
C VAL A 488 -8.32 -15.02 9.64
N TYR A 489 -8.39 -14.68 10.92
CA TYR A 489 -7.25 -14.20 11.70
C TYR A 489 -6.08 -15.20 11.69
N SER A 490 -6.35 -16.46 12.04
CA SER A 490 -5.35 -17.54 12.07
C SER A 490 -4.63 -17.71 10.73
N ARG A 491 -5.38 -17.69 9.62
CA ARG A 491 -4.85 -17.81 8.24
C ARG A 491 -3.99 -16.62 7.87
N PHE A 492 -4.39 -15.41 8.27
CA PHE A 492 -3.63 -14.22 8.03
C PHE A 492 -2.30 -14.23 8.79
N VAL A 493 -2.28 -14.57 10.09
CA VAL A 493 -1.03 -14.74 10.85
C VAL A 493 -0.12 -15.79 10.20
N GLY A 494 -0.70 -16.90 9.73
CA GLY A 494 0.05 -17.92 9.02
C GLY A 494 0.67 -17.44 7.71
N ALA A 495 -0.03 -16.57 6.97
CA ALA A 495 0.51 -15.93 5.77
C ALA A 495 1.68 -14.99 6.09
N LEU A 496 1.58 -14.18 7.16
CA LEU A 496 2.68 -13.30 7.59
C LEU A 496 3.94 -14.10 7.95
N ILE A 497 3.78 -15.18 8.71
CA ILE A 497 4.88 -16.09 9.08
C ILE A 497 5.51 -16.69 7.81
N TRP A 498 4.67 -17.19 6.89
CA TRP A 498 5.17 -17.76 5.63
C TRP A 498 6.00 -16.76 4.82
N TYR A 499 5.51 -15.52 4.67
CA TYR A 499 6.26 -14.48 3.93
C TYR A 499 7.56 -14.11 4.62
N ARG A 500 7.56 -13.93 5.94
CA ARG A 500 8.79 -13.68 6.70
C ARG A 500 9.83 -14.78 6.49
N ASP A 501 9.41 -16.05 6.45
CA ASP A 501 10.33 -17.18 6.36
C ASP A 501 10.78 -17.49 4.92
N ASN A 502 9.96 -17.20 3.90
CA ASN A 502 10.19 -17.65 2.53
C ASN A 502 10.39 -16.52 1.50
N ASP A 503 9.80 -15.35 1.71
CA ASP A 503 9.85 -14.21 0.77
C ASP A 503 9.80 -12.86 1.53
N PRO A 504 10.72 -12.61 2.48
CA PRO A 504 10.63 -11.49 3.42
C PRO A 504 10.79 -10.12 2.77
N TYR A 505 11.35 -10.06 1.56
CA TYR A 505 11.56 -8.81 0.85
C TYR A 505 10.42 -8.51 -0.13
N ASN A 506 9.28 -9.21 -0.02
CA ASN A 506 8.18 -9.02 -0.94
C ASN A 506 7.51 -7.67 -0.76
N PRO A 507 7.55 -6.78 -1.76
CA PRO A 507 6.96 -5.46 -1.64
C PRO A 507 5.43 -5.51 -1.56
N ALA A 508 4.76 -6.61 -1.90
CA ALA A 508 3.33 -6.80 -1.69
C ALA A 508 2.98 -7.29 -0.27
N ALA A 509 3.93 -7.91 0.43
CA ALA A 509 3.74 -8.41 1.79
C ALA A 509 4.24 -7.44 2.88
N LEU A 510 5.41 -6.81 2.65
CA LEU A 510 5.96 -5.77 3.52
C LEU A 510 4.99 -4.61 3.85
N PRO A 511 4.11 -4.18 2.93
CA PRO A 511 3.00 -3.30 3.18
C PRO A 511 2.23 -3.59 4.46
N ILE A 512 2.06 -4.86 4.76
CA ILE A 512 1.14 -5.34 5.78
C ILE A 512 1.72 -5.19 7.20
N ALA A 513 3.04 -5.01 7.31
CA ALA A 513 3.74 -4.92 8.59
C ALA A 513 3.52 -3.58 9.34
N LEU A 514 2.84 -2.62 8.72
CA LEU A 514 2.64 -1.27 9.24
C LEU A 514 1.26 -1.14 9.84
N LEU A 515 1.11 -1.39 11.13
CA LEU A 515 -0.13 -1.10 11.83
C LEU A 515 0.07 -0.48 13.20
N GLY A 516 -0.68 0.60 13.40
CA GLY A 516 -0.85 1.30 14.66
C GLY A 516 -2.01 0.79 15.50
N ARG A 517 -1.85 1.07 16.80
CA ARG A 517 -2.70 0.89 17.98
C ARG A 517 -3.31 -0.51 18.26
N THR A 518 -3.13 -0.92 19.51
CA THR A 518 -3.68 -2.13 20.12
C THR A 518 -4.57 -1.74 21.29
N ASP A 519 -5.89 -1.81 21.15
CA ASP A 519 -6.80 -1.75 22.31
C ASP A 519 -7.24 -3.17 22.61
N LEU A 520 -6.83 -3.65 23.78
CA LEU A 520 -6.87 -5.06 24.12
C LEU A 520 -7.83 -5.28 25.28
N ASP A 521 -8.74 -6.23 25.11
CA ASP A 521 -9.42 -6.89 26.23
C ASP A 521 -9.04 -8.37 26.28
N ALA A 522 -9.19 -8.94 27.47
CA ALA A 522 -8.73 -10.25 27.91
C ALA A 522 -8.49 -11.27 26.77
N VAL A 523 -7.21 -11.45 26.42
CA VAL A 523 -6.74 -12.53 25.55
C VAL A 523 -6.88 -13.83 26.33
N SER A 524 -8.09 -14.39 26.40
CA SER A 524 -8.36 -15.58 27.23
C SER A 524 -7.77 -16.87 26.66
N SER A 525 -7.18 -16.81 25.46
CA SER A 525 -6.31 -17.83 24.87
C SER A 525 -5.81 -17.32 23.51
N GLY A 526 -4.51 -17.44 23.20
CA GLY A 526 -3.98 -17.05 21.90
C GLY A 526 -4.53 -17.93 20.77
N ILE A 527 -4.62 -17.38 19.55
CA ILE A 527 -5.05 -18.10 18.35
C ILE A 527 -3.81 -18.63 17.62
N ALA A 528 -3.73 -19.94 17.43
CA ALA A 528 -2.64 -20.54 16.66
C ALA A 528 -2.76 -20.18 15.17
N ALA A 529 -1.61 -19.92 14.52
CA ALA A 529 -1.54 -19.58 13.10
C ALA A 529 -1.78 -20.81 12.20
N THR A 530 -2.53 -20.62 11.12
CA THR A 530 -2.71 -21.62 10.05
C THR A 530 -1.73 -21.32 8.93
N ILE A 531 -0.53 -21.90 9.01
CA ILE A 531 0.57 -21.62 8.07
C ILE A 531 0.33 -22.40 6.76
N PRO A 532 0.31 -21.74 5.59
CA PRO A 532 0.18 -22.43 4.32
C PRO A 532 1.48 -23.15 3.93
N GLU A 533 1.37 -24.24 3.17
CA GLU A 533 2.53 -25.01 2.68
C GLU A 533 3.27 -24.29 1.54
N VAL A 534 2.54 -23.50 0.76
CA VAL A 534 3.03 -22.74 -0.39
C VAL A 534 2.63 -21.29 -0.25
N ARG A 535 3.08 -20.44 -1.18
CA ARG A 535 2.71 -19.02 -1.20
C ARG A 535 1.17 -18.89 -1.13
N PRO A 536 0.64 -18.08 -0.19
CA PRO A 536 -0.81 -17.93 -0.01
C PRO A 536 -1.55 -17.61 -1.31
N SER A 537 -2.59 -18.39 -1.62
CA SER A 537 -3.56 -18.09 -2.67
C SER A 537 -4.69 -17.20 -2.12
N LEU A 538 -5.61 -16.74 -2.97
CA LEU A 538 -6.80 -16.01 -2.53
C LEU A 538 -7.61 -16.82 -1.50
N GLU A 539 -7.86 -18.10 -1.80
CA GLU A 539 -8.66 -18.99 -0.95
C GLU A 539 -7.98 -19.32 0.38
N HIS A 540 -6.66 -19.14 0.51
CA HIS A 540 -5.98 -19.31 1.80
C HIS A 540 -6.60 -18.42 2.89
N PHE A 541 -7.01 -17.21 2.54
CA PHE A 541 -7.53 -16.22 3.49
C PHE A 541 -9.00 -16.44 3.84
N ARG A 542 -9.74 -17.24 3.07
CA ARG A 542 -11.17 -17.49 3.29
C ARG A 542 -11.37 -18.55 4.38
N ALA A 543 -12.30 -18.29 5.29
CA ALA A 543 -12.73 -19.29 6.25
C ALA A 543 -13.43 -20.45 5.54
N CYS A 544 -13.04 -21.69 5.87
CA CYS A 544 -13.62 -22.89 5.29
C CYS A 544 -14.08 -23.90 6.36
N GLY A 545 -14.22 -23.47 7.61
CA GLY A 545 -14.61 -24.33 8.74
C GLY A 545 -13.44 -25.07 9.37
N THR A 546 -12.22 -24.56 9.21
CA THR A 546 -11.04 -25.14 9.86
C THR A 546 -11.11 -24.87 11.36
N LYS A 547 -11.05 -25.93 12.17
CA LYS A 547 -11.06 -25.79 13.62
C LYS A 547 -9.81 -25.08 14.11
N ILE A 548 -9.99 -23.96 14.80
CA ILE A 548 -8.90 -23.14 15.31
C ILE A 548 -8.44 -23.62 16.70
N GLU A 549 -7.13 -23.82 16.84
CA GLU A 549 -6.52 -24.12 18.12
C GLU A 549 -6.37 -22.85 18.94
N ARG A 550 -6.87 -22.89 20.17
CA ARG A 550 -6.71 -21.86 21.19
C ARG A 550 -5.86 -22.41 22.32
N SER A 551 -4.74 -21.75 22.60
CA SER A 551 -3.79 -22.18 23.64
C SER A 551 -2.88 -21.04 24.08
N GLU A 552 -2.03 -21.27 25.08
CA GLU A 552 -0.98 -20.32 25.46
C GLU A 552 0.22 -20.35 24.49
N ARG A 553 0.29 -21.37 23.62
CA ARG A 553 1.40 -21.57 22.70
C ARG A 553 1.71 -20.36 21.81
N PRO A 554 0.73 -19.63 21.23
CA PRO A 554 1.01 -18.45 20.42
C PRO A 554 1.73 -17.35 21.20
N LEU A 555 1.36 -17.12 22.46
CA LEU A 555 2.05 -16.17 23.33
C LEU A 555 3.49 -16.62 23.61
N VAL A 556 3.70 -17.92 23.89
CA VAL A 556 5.04 -18.49 24.07
C VAL A 556 5.90 -18.34 22.79
N ASN A 557 5.31 -18.54 21.61
CA ASN A 557 6.00 -18.34 20.34
C ASN A 557 6.39 -16.88 20.13
N ALA A 558 5.48 -15.95 20.40
CA ALA A 558 5.73 -14.51 20.29
C ALA A 558 6.88 -14.08 21.22
N GLU A 559 6.89 -14.56 22.46
CA GLU A 559 7.96 -14.29 23.41
C GLU A 559 9.30 -14.90 22.97
N ALA A 560 9.30 -16.13 22.48
CA ALA A 560 10.50 -16.77 21.94
C ALA A 560 11.06 -16.01 20.73
N ARG A 561 10.18 -15.53 19.84
CA ARG A 561 10.55 -14.68 18.70
C ARG A 561 11.18 -13.37 19.17
N LEU A 562 10.56 -12.67 20.12
CA LEU A 562 11.13 -11.44 20.70
C LEU A 562 12.50 -11.70 21.35
N GLN A 563 12.65 -12.78 22.12
CA GLN A 563 13.93 -13.14 22.74
C GLN A 563 15.01 -13.46 21.69
N SER A 564 14.63 -14.06 20.56
CA SER A 564 15.56 -14.27 19.44
C SER A 564 16.07 -12.95 18.87
N ILE A 565 15.18 -11.97 18.65
CA ILE A 565 15.55 -10.62 18.18
C ILE A 565 16.53 -9.97 19.17
N LEU A 566 16.17 -9.91 20.45
CA LEU A 566 17.02 -9.33 21.50
C LEU A 566 18.40 -9.99 21.57
N SER A 567 18.46 -11.31 21.42
CA SER A 567 19.70 -12.08 21.41
C SER A 567 20.58 -11.79 20.19
N SER A 568 19.97 -11.38 19.07
CA SER A 568 20.68 -11.02 17.84
C SER A 568 21.25 -9.60 17.80
N LYS A 569 21.09 -8.82 18.89
CA LYS A 569 21.46 -7.38 18.97
C LYS A 569 20.72 -6.56 17.91
N PRO A 570 19.44 -6.23 18.15
CA PRO A 570 18.64 -5.51 17.18
C PRO A 570 19.20 -4.12 16.90
N LEU A 571 18.77 -3.50 15.80
CA LEU A 571 19.12 -2.10 15.54
C LEU A 571 18.66 -1.20 16.69
N PRO A 572 19.38 -0.11 17.01
CA PRO A 572 18.97 0.82 18.07
C PRO A 572 17.54 1.34 17.89
N GLU A 573 17.14 1.62 16.64
CA GLU A 573 15.80 2.05 16.29
C GLU A 573 14.75 0.95 16.53
N THR A 574 15.06 -0.30 16.16
CA THR A 574 14.21 -1.47 16.47
C THR A 574 14.10 -1.69 17.98
N GLN A 575 15.21 -1.55 18.73
CA GLN A 575 15.21 -1.67 20.18
C GLN A 575 14.28 -0.63 20.83
N ALA A 576 14.25 0.61 20.31
CA ALA A 576 13.33 1.63 20.79
C ALA A 576 11.86 1.23 20.58
N VAL A 577 11.51 0.62 19.44
CA VAL A 577 10.15 0.08 19.21
C VAL A 577 9.84 -1.07 20.18
N ILE A 578 10.81 -1.94 20.45
CA ILE A 578 10.63 -3.01 21.44
C ILE A 578 10.30 -2.43 22.81
N ASP A 579 11.09 -1.45 23.26
CA ASP A 579 10.98 -0.89 24.60
C ASP A 579 9.71 -0.05 24.78
N LEU A 580 9.32 0.72 23.76
CA LEU A 580 8.22 1.69 23.82
C LEU A 580 6.86 1.12 23.40
N LEU A 581 6.84 0.06 22.59
CA LEU A 581 5.59 -0.55 22.08
C LEU A 581 5.46 -2.03 22.44
N VAL A 582 6.37 -2.88 21.96
CA VAL A 582 6.16 -4.34 21.98
C VAL A 582 6.20 -4.91 23.40
N CYS A 583 7.18 -4.54 24.22
CA CYS A 583 7.26 -4.98 25.61
C CYS A 583 6.08 -4.49 26.46
N PRO A 584 5.69 -3.21 26.40
CA PRO A 584 4.46 -2.73 27.06
C PRO A 584 3.21 -3.50 26.63
N VAL A 585 3.05 -3.81 25.34
CA VAL A 585 1.91 -4.58 24.84
C VAL A 585 1.91 -6.02 25.37
N LEU A 586 3.05 -6.70 25.35
CA LEU A 586 3.17 -8.04 25.95
C LEU A 586 2.90 -8.03 27.46
N ALA A 587 3.35 -6.99 28.18
CA ALA A 587 3.03 -6.82 29.59
C ALA A 587 1.52 -6.64 29.81
N TYR A 588 0.86 -5.86 28.96
CA TYR A 588 -0.59 -5.69 28.99
C TYR A 588 -1.35 -6.99 28.69
N VAL A 589 -0.93 -7.76 27.68
CA VAL A 589 -1.49 -9.09 27.37
C VAL A 589 -1.41 -10.02 28.59
N ARG A 590 -0.35 -9.89 29.41
CA ARG A 590 -0.18 -10.63 30.67
C ARG A 590 -0.93 -10.04 31.87
N GLY A 591 -1.72 -8.99 31.66
CA GLY A 591 -2.58 -8.39 32.69
C GLY A 591 -2.05 -7.11 33.32
N ALA A 592 -1.04 -6.45 32.74
CA ALA A 592 -0.73 -5.07 33.14
C ALA A 592 -1.88 -4.11 32.82
N ASP A 593 -1.94 -2.99 33.54
CA ASP A 593 -3.11 -2.11 33.53
C ASP A 593 -3.11 -1.05 32.41
N CYS A 594 -1.97 -0.82 31.74
CA CYS A 594 -1.82 0.26 30.77
C CYS A 594 -1.11 -0.17 29.48
N LEU A 595 -1.58 0.39 28.36
CA LEU A 595 -0.93 0.36 27.06
C LEU A 595 -0.13 1.65 26.84
N PRO A 596 0.92 1.63 26.00
CA PRO A 596 1.66 2.84 25.67
C PRO A 596 0.81 3.78 24.81
N PHE A 597 1.00 5.09 24.95
CA PHE A 597 0.33 6.05 24.08
C PHE A 597 1.03 6.11 22.72
N GLU A 598 0.28 6.34 21.65
CA GLU A 598 0.83 6.47 20.30
C GLU A 598 1.92 7.55 20.20
N SER A 599 1.71 8.69 20.86
CA SER A 599 2.70 9.76 20.96
C SER A 599 4.04 9.32 21.57
N ASP A 600 4.05 8.22 22.32
CA ASP A 600 5.23 7.74 23.03
C ASP A 600 6.09 6.81 22.15
N TYR A 601 5.49 6.17 21.14
CA TYR A 601 6.18 5.21 20.27
C TYR A 601 6.24 5.61 18.79
N VAL A 602 5.42 6.56 18.32
CA VAL A 602 5.35 6.91 16.89
C VAL A 602 6.69 7.35 16.32
N GLY A 603 7.45 8.18 17.04
CA GLY A 603 8.80 8.57 16.62
C GLY A 603 9.75 7.37 16.50
N ALA A 604 9.60 6.35 17.35
CA ALA A 604 10.40 5.13 17.30
C ALA A 604 10.02 4.26 16.10
N ILE A 605 8.73 4.15 15.78
CA ILE A 605 8.27 3.46 14.55
C ILE A 605 8.86 4.15 13.31
N LEU A 606 8.70 5.47 13.19
CA LEU A 606 9.21 6.23 12.05
C LEU A 606 10.75 6.13 11.92
N ALA A 607 11.46 6.14 13.05
CA ALA A 607 12.90 5.91 13.07
C ALA A 607 13.25 4.48 12.61
N ALA A 608 12.52 3.46 13.06
CA ALA A 608 12.75 2.08 12.66
C ALA A 608 12.46 1.85 11.18
N GLU A 609 11.40 2.45 10.61
CA GLU A 609 11.06 2.37 9.18
C GLU A 609 12.19 2.91 8.27
N THR A 610 12.92 3.92 8.76
CA THR A 610 14.01 4.61 8.04
C THR A 610 15.40 4.09 8.39
N ALA A 611 15.52 3.08 9.27
CA ALA A 611 16.78 2.55 9.78
C ALA A 611 17.60 1.75 8.74
N TYR A 612 18.88 1.54 9.06
CA TYR A 612 19.82 0.77 8.25
C TYR A 612 20.70 -0.15 9.13
N PRO A 613 21.21 -1.28 8.59
CA PRO A 613 21.06 -1.77 7.22
C PRO A 613 19.67 -2.35 6.90
N GLN A 614 19.20 -2.09 5.66
CA GLN A 614 17.85 -2.46 5.18
C GLN A 614 17.48 -3.95 5.35
N PRO A 615 18.36 -4.93 5.03
CA PRO A 615 18.00 -6.34 5.19
C PRO A 615 17.71 -6.73 6.64
N GLN A 616 18.52 -6.22 7.58
CA GLN A 616 18.33 -6.50 9.00
C GLN A 616 17.04 -5.83 9.50
N LYS A 617 16.86 -4.55 9.20
CA LYS A 617 15.64 -3.79 9.54
C LYS A 617 14.37 -4.52 9.10
N ILE A 618 14.31 -4.98 7.84
CA ILE A 618 13.12 -5.65 7.30
C ILE A 618 12.78 -6.91 8.10
N LEU A 619 13.77 -7.77 8.38
CA LEU A 619 13.56 -9.00 9.14
C LEU A 619 13.11 -8.70 10.58
N GLU A 620 13.72 -7.70 11.20
CA GLU A 620 13.35 -7.25 12.54
C GLU A 620 11.91 -6.70 12.57
N LEU A 621 11.53 -5.84 11.63
CA LEU A 621 10.17 -5.30 11.54
C LEU A 621 9.12 -6.41 11.28
N TRP A 622 9.45 -7.39 10.43
CA TRP A 622 8.62 -8.59 10.26
C TRP A 622 8.41 -9.32 11.58
N ASP A 623 9.50 -9.58 12.31
CA ASP A 623 9.42 -10.32 13.56
C ASP A 623 8.65 -9.54 14.62
N LEU A 624 8.83 -8.22 14.74
CA LEU A 624 8.05 -7.38 15.65
C LEU A 624 6.56 -7.36 15.29
N ALA A 625 6.22 -7.22 14.00
CA ALA A 625 4.83 -7.29 13.56
C ALA A 625 4.23 -8.67 13.93
N ILE A 626 4.92 -9.76 13.60
CA ILE A 626 4.46 -11.12 13.91
C ILE A 626 4.31 -11.32 15.43
N VAL A 627 5.19 -10.76 16.28
CA VAL A 627 5.00 -10.81 17.74
C VAL A 627 3.64 -10.23 18.15
N MET A 628 3.27 -9.07 17.60
CA MET A 628 1.99 -8.39 17.90
C MET A 628 0.77 -9.20 17.44
N TRP A 629 0.89 -9.92 16.32
CA TRP A 629 -0.15 -10.84 15.84
C TRP A 629 -0.19 -12.13 16.67
N GLU A 630 0.93 -12.84 16.84
CA GLU A 630 0.98 -14.12 17.57
C GLU A 630 0.60 -13.97 19.05
N CYS A 631 0.91 -12.84 19.70
CA CYS A 631 0.52 -12.61 21.09
C CYS A 631 -0.97 -12.30 21.29
N GLY A 632 -1.75 -12.21 20.21
CA GLY A 632 -3.18 -11.92 20.25
C GLY A 632 -3.53 -10.45 20.41
N ALA A 633 -2.55 -9.54 20.34
CA ALA A 633 -2.84 -8.11 20.45
C ALA A 633 -3.72 -7.65 19.27
N MET A 634 -3.36 -8.04 18.05
CA MET A 634 -4.16 -7.68 16.88
C MET A 634 -5.55 -8.32 16.89
N TRP A 635 -5.70 -9.52 17.44
CA TRP A 635 -7.03 -10.15 17.60
C TRP A 635 -7.94 -9.28 18.46
N ALA A 636 -7.49 -8.93 19.67
CA ALA A 636 -8.32 -8.15 20.57
C ALA A 636 -8.57 -6.71 20.07
N ALA A 637 -7.64 -6.12 19.30
CA ALA A 637 -7.87 -4.84 18.63
C ALA A 637 -9.07 -4.88 17.67
N GLY A 638 -9.21 -5.94 16.85
CA GLY A 638 -10.38 -6.06 15.96
C GLY A 638 -11.67 -6.43 16.70
N VAL A 639 -11.60 -7.19 17.79
CA VAL A 639 -12.75 -7.42 18.67
C VAL A 639 -13.23 -6.10 19.30
N ALA A 640 -12.30 -5.24 19.73
CA ALA A 640 -12.61 -3.89 20.19
C ALA A 640 -13.21 -3.03 19.06
N GLY A 641 -12.69 -3.17 17.84
CA GLY A 641 -13.27 -2.59 16.62
C GLY A 641 -14.74 -2.96 16.43
N LEU A 642 -15.11 -4.23 16.58
CA LEU A 642 -16.51 -4.68 16.50
C LEU A 642 -17.42 -4.13 17.59
N CYS A 643 -16.85 -3.63 18.69
CA CYS A 643 -17.64 -3.00 19.75
C CYS A 643 -18.06 -1.57 19.40
N TYR A 644 -17.53 -0.97 18.32
CA TYR A 644 -17.97 0.35 17.88
C TYR A 644 -19.40 0.34 17.39
N THR A 645 -20.17 1.32 17.86
CA THR A 645 -21.47 1.67 17.28
C THR A 645 -21.39 3.09 16.72
N HIS A 646 -21.76 3.26 15.44
CA HIS A 646 -21.83 4.56 14.77
C HIS A 646 -23.29 4.95 14.54
N THR A 647 -23.64 6.20 14.84
CA THR A 647 -25.01 6.73 14.70
C THR A 647 -25.14 7.88 13.69
N GLY A 648 -24.07 8.19 12.94
CA GLY A 648 -24.01 9.30 11.99
C GLY A 648 -24.73 9.07 10.66
N ASN A 649 -24.64 10.05 9.75
CA ASN A 649 -25.35 10.05 8.46
C ASN A 649 -24.44 9.74 7.26
N PHE A 650 -23.16 9.39 7.48
CA PHE A 650 -22.13 9.39 6.43
C PHE A 650 -20.97 8.40 6.67
N ASN A 651 -20.14 8.20 5.62
CA ASN A 651 -18.87 7.46 5.70
C ASN A 651 -17.92 8.13 6.72
N CYS A 652 -17.29 7.31 7.58
CA CYS A 652 -16.39 7.73 8.65
C CYS A 652 -14.89 7.73 8.28
N ASP A 653 -14.52 7.45 7.03
CA ASP A 653 -13.12 7.41 6.55
C ASP A 653 -12.50 8.79 6.31
N ARG A 654 -13.30 9.87 6.35
CA ARG A 654 -12.84 11.23 6.07
C ARG A 654 -13.20 12.20 7.19
N ALA A 655 -12.46 13.30 7.26
CA ALA A 655 -12.71 14.37 8.22
C ALA A 655 -14.05 15.05 7.88
N ARG A 656 -15.10 14.79 8.67
CA ARG A 656 -16.44 15.34 8.44
C ARG A 656 -16.96 16.14 9.62
N ASN A 657 -17.76 17.15 9.32
CA ASN A 657 -18.31 18.08 10.30
C ASN A 657 -19.37 17.44 11.24
N ASP A 658 -19.82 16.21 10.97
CA ASP A 658 -20.86 15.52 11.74
C ASP A 658 -20.33 14.44 12.70
N LEU A 659 -19.01 14.27 12.79
CA LEU A 659 -18.37 13.36 13.73
C LEU A 659 -17.99 14.10 15.02
N SER A 660 -18.36 13.54 16.17
CA SER A 660 -17.98 14.00 17.52
C SER A 660 -17.70 12.80 18.43
N GLU A 661 -17.14 13.01 19.61
CA GLU A 661 -17.01 11.94 20.63
C GLU A 661 -18.35 11.28 20.95
N ALA A 662 -19.45 12.04 20.94
CA ALA A 662 -20.79 11.52 21.17
C ALA A 662 -21.34 10.65 20.02
N THR A 663 -20.64 10.60 18.88
CA THR A 663 -21.03 9.77 17.72
C THR A 663 -20.69 8.28 17.96
N TRP A 664 -19.80 7.98 18.90
CA TRP A 664 -19.32 6.63 19.24
C TRP A 664 -19.74 6.27 20.66
N THR A 665 -20.47 5.17 20.86
CA THR A 665 -21.05 4.77 22.18
C THR A 665 -20.86 3.31 22.54
#